data_AF-A0A4S8YBQ3-F1
#
_entry.id   AF-A0A4S8YBQ3-F1
#
_cell.length_a   1.000
_cell.length_b   1.000
_cell.length_c   1.000
_cell.angle_alpha   90.00
_cell.angle_beta   90.00
_cell.angle_gamma   90.00
#
_symmetry.space_group_name_H-M   'P 1'
#
loop_
_entity.id
_entity.type
_entity.pdbx_description
1 polymer ?
#
loop_
_entity_poly.entity_id
_entity_poly.type
_entity_poly.pdbx_seq_one_letter_code
_entity_poly.pdbx_strand_id
1 'polypeptide(L)'
;MFRSALRQSARVATVAAASSRISAARAVAPVANSFRGYADKASPTEVSSILEQRIRGVQEESGLAETGRVLSVGDGIARVHGMANVQAEELVEFASGVKGMCMNLEAGQVGVVLFGSDRLVKEGETVKRTGEIVDVPVGMELLGRVVDALGNPIDGKGPIKSSKRSRAQLKAPGILPRQSVSQPVQTGLKSVDAMVPIGRGQRELIIGDRQTGKTAVALDAMLNQKRWNNAAGADEAKKLYCVYVAVGQKRSTVAQLVQTLEENDAMKYSIIVAATASEAAPLQYLAPFAGTVGLLHDYTWQMLDVEAPGWYKNPLFGVIFHSRSAFDRVTRLAPLTLSPGLTCQLFALKPPGRSFFKNLLYPQGRFWAIYAHTMKKPGVKGYRVYFGSGTDTLDGVRSRTKMYKPFVTRGIPRMVRTAFRQGYRITHTGLLCWTPIPRPRDVPRVRALFLALEATLTCMFFVQTKHIEDMYWKHIFPWVREDVEYSPLCCRSALKETIRGYQDLSADQLEDIYTKRISHRRSLMRGYARTHKIRKLAKNAVAFRKKNAEHSLKHYNKDTVAGASKQRTRKAAIRSAARHPCGPCGRNFDSPSALKKHLGTDRHASKLALQAAGAAVAYRQMSLLLRRPPGREAYPGDVFYLHSRLLERSAKMNDKLGGGSLTALPIIETQGGDVSAYIPTNVISITDGQIFLEAELFYKGIRPAINVGLSVSRVGSAAQLKAMKQVAGSLKLFLAQYREVAAFAQFGSDLDAATKQTLSRGERLTELLKQKQYSPMAVNEMVPLIYAGINGHLDNVPVAKILQWESDFLNHLRTNEKTILDQIDKEGALSKELEAKLKDVIKSFTANFS
;
A
#
# COMPACT_ATOMS: atom_id res chain seq x y z
N MET A 1 59.24 -18.98 -9.10
CA MET A 1 58.60 -20.25 -9.54
C MET A 1 57.91 -20.92 -8.35
N PHE A 2 57.17 -22.00 -8.61
CA PHE A 2 56.69 -23.10 -7.75
C PHE A 2 57.31 -23.28 -6.32
N ARG A 3 56.68 -23.94 -5.32
CA ARG A 3 55.27 -24.32 -4.96
C ARG A 3 55.32 -25.21 -3.69
N SER A 4 54.29 -25.20 -2.81
CA SER A 4 53.83 -26.33 -1.93
C SER A 4 54.78 -26.96 -0.85
N ALA A 5 54.33 -27.75 0.16
CA ALA A 5 53.07 -27.85 0.95
C ALA A 5 53.18 -28.95 2.06
N LEU A 6 52.09 -29.19 2.82
CA LEU A 6 51.76 -30.38 3.67
C LEU A 6 52.47 -30.47 5.06
N ARG A 7 51.78 -30.59 6.22
CA ARG A 7 51.01 -31.71 6.89
C ARG A 7 51.94 -32.78 7.55
N GLN A 8 51.60 -33.52 8.63
CA GLN A 8 50.29 -34.00 9.13
C GLN A 8 50.32 -34.55 10.61
N SER A 9 49.16 -34.63 11.30
CA SER A 9 48.78 -35.54 12.45
C SER A 9 49.59 -35.51 13.79
N ALA A 10 49.00 -35.36 15.00
CA ALA A 10 48.08 -36.21 15.83
C ALA A 10 48.84 -37.26 16.71
N ARG A 11 48.39 -37.77 17.88
CA ARG A 11 47.08 -37.83 18.60
C ARG A 11 47.26 -38.31 20.09
N VAL A 12 46.19 -38.38 20.91
CA VAL A 12 46.07 -39.03 22.27
C VAL A 12 46.95 -38.39 23.40
N ALA A 13 46.77 -38.54 24.74
CA ALA A 13 45.82 -39.30 25.58
C ALA A 13 45.51 -38.70 27.00
N THR A 14 44.53 -39.34 27.65
CA THR A 14 44.06 -39.49 29.05
C THR A 14 45.12 -39.59 30.19
N VAL A 15 44.89 -39.56 31.54
CA VAL A 15 43.72 -39.32 32.48
C VAL A 15 44.20 -39.25 33.96
N ALA A 16 43.45 -38.54 34.84
CA ALA A 16 43.38 -38.66 36.33
C ALA A 16 44.63 -38.35 37.22
N ALA A 17 44.43 -38.58 38.54
CA ALA A 17 45.24 -38.23 39.74
C ALA A 17 45.25 -36.71 40.09
N ALA A 18 44.71 -36.17 41.19
CA ALA A 18 44.44 -36.58 42.58
C ALA A 18 45.45 -36.02 43.61
N SER A 19 44.93 -35.10 44.44
CA SER A 19 45.31 -34.78 45.83
C SER A 19 46.73 -34.32 46.19
N SER A 20 46.75 -33.11 46.78
CA SER A 20 47.60 -32.67 47.91
C SER A 20 49.13 -32.74 47.81
N ARG A 21 49.76 -31.54 47.80
CA ARG A 21 50.91 -31.22 48.67
C ARG A 21 50.85 -29.74 49.09
N ILE A 22 51.57 -29.39 50.16
CA ILE A 22 51.30 -28.22 51.00
C ILE A 22 52.45 -27.18 50.92
N SER A 23 52.05 -25.90 50.99
CA SER A 23 52.83 -24.66 51.22
C SER A 23 54.32 -24.55 50.86
N ALA A 24 54.63 -23.55 50.04
CA ALA A 24 55.71 -22.59 50.33
C ALA A 24 55.29 -21.21 49.80
N ALA A 25 55.62 -20.12 50.51
CA ALA A 25 55.08 -18.79 50.22
C ALA A 25 56.03 -17.91 49.38
N ARG A 26 55.44 -17.01 48.58
CA ARG A 26 56.11 -15.79 48.09
C ARG A 26 55.08 -14.68 47.92
N ALA A 27 55.36 -13.51 48.48
CA ALA A 27 54.38 -12.42 48.62
C ALA A 27 54.24 -11.56 47.35
N VAL A 28 53.01 -11.13 47.05
CA VAL A 28 52.68 -10.07 46.08
C VAL A 28 51.54 -9.23 46.67
N ALA A 29 51.50 -7.94 46.32
CA ALA A 29 50.70 -6.88 46.94
C ALA A 29 49.17 -7.13 47.00
N PRO A 30 48.45 -6.49 47.95
CA PRO A 30 46.99 -6.53 48.02
C PRO A 30 46.36 -5.78 46.85
N VAL A 31 46.00 -6.51 45.79
CA VAL A 31 45.18 -5.95 44.70
C VAL A 31 43.76 -5.74 45.23
N ALA A 32 43.43 -4.47 45.53
CA ALA A 32 42.08 -4.09 45.89
C ALA A 32 41.10 -4.53 44.79
N ASN A 33 40.09 -5.32 45.16
CA ASN A 33 39.09 -5.84 44.24
C ASN A 33 38.12 -4.71 43.84
N SER A 34 38.57 -3.82 42.94
CA SER A 34 37.76 -2.76 42.38
C SER A 34 36.66 -3.39 41.51
N PHE A 35 35.49 -3.62 42.10
CA PHE A 35 34.26 -4.02 41.41
C PHE A 35 33.83 -2.89 40.46
N ARG A 36 34.48 -2.79 39.30
CA ARG A 36 33.93 -2.13 38.11
C ARG A 36 32.84 -3.02 37.54
N GLY A 37 31.71 -3.05 38.23
CA GLY A 37 30.47 -3.50 37.64
C GLY A 37 30.24 -2.69 36.37
N TYR A 38 29.94 -3.38 35.27
CA TYR A 38 29.32 -2.71 34.14
C TYR A 38 28.00 -2.17 34.65
N ALA A 39 27.83 -0.85 34.64
CA ALA A 39 26.53 -0.26 34.84
C ALA A 39 25.64 -0.73 33.69
N ASP A 40 24.72 -1.65 34.00
CA ASP A 40 23.63 -1.95 33.08
C ASP A 40 22.90 -0.64 32.78
N LYS A 41 22.56 -0.42 31.51
CA LYS A 41 21.95 0.84 31.09
C LYS A 41 20.55 0.90 31.67
N ALA A 42 20.31 1.91 32.50
CA ALA A 42 19.02 2.16 33.15
C ALA A 42 17.86 1.95 32.17
N SER A 43 16.91 1.09 32.51
CA SER A 43 15.80 0.77 31.61
C SER A 43 14.87 1.98 31.47
N PRO A 44 14.14 2.14 30.34
CA PRO A 44 13.16 3.22 30.17
C PRO A 44 12.03 3.22 31.23
N THR A 45 11.92 2.15 32.02
CA THR A 45 10.95 1.96 33.11
C THR A 45 11.45 2.35 34.50
N GLU A 46 12.70 2.80 34.65
CA GLU A 46 13.30 3.22 35.93
C GLU A 46 13.06 4.70 36.29
N VAL A 47 12.02 5.32 35.72
CA VAL A 47 11.58 6.66 36.15
C VAL A 47 11.00 6.54 37.57
N SER A 48 11.49 7.38 38.49
CA SER A 48 11.21 7.27 39.93
C SER A 48 9.72 7.21 40.27
N SER A 49 8.88 7.94 39.54
CA SER A 49 7.41 7.94 39.71
C SER A 49 6.76 6.60 39.38
N ILE A 50 7.24 5.87 38.36
CA ILE A 50 6.74 4.53 38.00
C ILE A 50 7.20 3.50 39.05
N LEU A 51 8.46 3.61 39.50
CA LEU A 51 9.01 2.75 40.54
C LEU A 51 8.26 2.95 41.86
N GLU A 52 7.98 4.20 42.23
CA GLU A 52 7.20 4.54 43.42
C GLU A 52 5.76 3.99 43.33
N GLN A 53 5.08 4.13 42.19
CA GLN A 53 3.75 3.53 41.99
C GLN A 53 3.76 2.00 42.18
N ARG A 54 4.80 1.31 41.69
CA ARG A 54 4.97 -0.13 41.89
C ARG A 54 5.25 -0.49 43.36
N ILE A 55 6.09 0.28 44.05
CA ILE A 55 6.42 0.08 45.47
C ILE A 55 5.20 0.33 46.37
N ARG A 56 4.36 1.31 46.03
CA ARG A 56 3.09 1.60 46.73
C ARG A 56 2.00 0.53 46.51
N GLY A 57 2.24 -0.50 45.68
CA GLY A 57 1.34 -1.65 45.49
C GLY A 57 0.00 -1.34 44.79
N VAL A 58 -0.16 -0.15 44.21
CA VAL A 58 -1.44 0.30 43.65
C VAL A 58 -1.70 -0.34 42.28
N GLN A 59 -2.58 -1.35 42.23
CA GLN A 59 -2.94 -2.06 40.99
C GLN A 59 -3.94 -1.26 40.12
N GLU A 60 -3.50 -0.14 39.51
CA GLU A 60 -4.21 0.52 38.38
C GLU A 60 -4.13 -0.28 37.05
N GLU A 61 -3.87 -1.60 37.08
CA GLU A 61 -3.66 -2.44 35.89
C GLU A 61 -4.85 -2.41 34.91
N SER A 62 -6.07 -2.26 35.41
CA SER A 62 -7.29 -2.19 34.60
C SER A 62 -7.42 -0.92 33.77
N GLY A 63 -6.89 0.22 34.26
CA GLY A 63 -6.87 1.49 33.52
C GLY A 63 -5.75 1.53 32.48
N LEU A 64 -4.54 1.15 32.89
CA LEU A 64 -3.32 1.17 32.07
C LEU A 64 -3.34 0.22 30.85
N ALA A 65 -4.37 -0.62 30.72
CA ALA A 65 -4.63 -1.37 29.50
C ALA A 65 -5.09 -0.47 28.32
N GLU A 66 -5.95 0.52 28.60
CA GLU A 66 -6.61 1.35 27.59
C GLU A 66 -6.04 2.77 27.50
N THR A 67 -5.64 3.35 28.64
CA THR A 67 -4.96 4.66 28.73
C THR A 67 -3.48 4.51 29.09
N GLY A 68 -2.73 5.60 28.97
CA GLY A 68 -1.35 5.70 29.41
C GLY A 68 -1.01 7.09 29.93
N ARG A 69 0.24 7.30 30.37
CA ARG A 69 0.77 8.60 30.80
C ARG A 69 2.06 8.93 30.06
N VAL A 70 2.26 10.19 29.67
CA VAL A 70 3.50 10.66 29.03
C VAL A 70 4.68 10.57 30.00
N LEU A 71 5.76 9.89 29.61
CA LEU A 71 7.04 9.83 30.33
C LEU A 71 8.03 10.90 29.88
N SER A 72 7.93 11.34 28.62
CA SER A 72 8.75 12.42 28.07
C SER A 72 8.16 12.85 26.73
N VAL A 73 8.22 14.13 26.40
CA VAL A 73 7.87 14.65 25.08
C VAL A 73 8.95 15.61 24.58
N GLY A 74 9.22 15.58 23.27
CA GLY A 74 10.15 16.49 22.60
C GLY A 74 10.34 16.14 21.13
N ASP A 75 10.71 17.14 20.32
CA ASP A 75 10.89 17.03 18.86
C ASP A 75 9.68 16.42 18.12
N GLY A 76 8.47 16.63 18.62
CA GLY A 76 7.24 16.01 18.09
C GLY A 76 7.10 14.51 18.37
N ILE A 77 7.83 13.94 19.33
CA ILE A 77 7.69 12.55 19.80
C ILE A 77 7.36 12.51 21.28
N ALA A 78 6.35 11.71 21.65
CA ALA A 78 6.02 11.38 23.02
C ALA A 78 6.36 9.91 23.33
N ARG A 79 6.94 9.66 24.50
CA ARG A 79 7.08 8.32 25.10
C ARG A 79 5.98 8.15 26.11
N VAL A 80 5.20 7.09 26.02
CA VAL A 80 3.99 6.88 26.83
C VAL A 80 4.06 5.54 27.57
N HIS A 81 3.85 5.55 28.88
CA HIS A 81 3.71 4.32 29.69
C HIS A 81 2.26 3.85 29.72
N GLY A 82 2.02 2.54 29.84
CA GLY A 82 0.68 1.96 29.75
C GLY A 82 0.23 1.69 28.32
N MET A 83 -1.07 1.86 28.05
CA MET A 83 -1.76 1.49 26.80
C MET A 83 -1.51 0.03 26.36
N ALA A 84 -1.45 -0.93 27.29
CA ALA A 84 -0.97 -2.29 27.03
C ALA A 84 -1.63 -3.05 25.85
N ASN A 85 -2.89 -2.72 25.50
CA ASN A 85 -3.59 -3.29 24.33
C ASN A 85 -3.28 -2.58 22.98
N VAL A 86 -2.30 -1.67 22.89
CA VAL A 86 -2.14 -0.79 21.70
C VAL A 86 -1.47 -1.47 20.51
N GLN A 87 -2.01 -1.19 19.32
CA GLN A 87 -1.55 -1.71 18.05
C GLN A 87 -0.49 -0.78 17.45
N ALA A 88 0.39 -1.34 16.62
CA ALA A 88 1.24 -0.52 15.76
C ALA A 88 0.35 0.22 14.75
N GLU A 89 0.68 1.47 14.48
CA GLU A 89 -0.06 2.38 13.59
C GLU A 89 -1.49 2.72 14.09
N GLU A 90 -1.79 2.46 15.38
CA GLU A 90 -3.00 2.96 16.06
C GLU A 90 -2.89 4.48 16.32
N LEU A 91 -4.01 5.18 16.14
CA LEU A 91 -4.17 6.59 16.47
C LEU A 91 -4.43 6.73 17.99
N VAL A 92 -3.81 7.74 18.60
CA VAL A 92 -4.00 8.11 20.00
C VAL A 92 -4.28 9.61 20.13
N GLU A 93 -4.96 9.97 21.20
CA GLU A 93 -5.43 11.32 21.52
C GLU A 93 -4.95 11.68 22.93
N PHE A 94 -4.28 12.82 23.06
CA PHE A 94 -3.74 13.35 24.30
C PHE A 94 -4.81 14.21 24.99
N ALA A 95 -4.73 14.39 26.31
CA ALA A 95 -5.71 15.20 27.05
C ALA A 95 -5.76 16.67 26.56
N SER A 96 -4.65 17.17 26.02
CA SER A 96 -4.49 18.43 25.30
C SER A 96 -5.20 18.50 23.92
N GLY A 97 -5.85 17.43 23.47
CA GLY A 97 -6.49 17.32 22.14
C GLY A 97 -5.52 17.08 20.98
N VAL A 98 -4.21 17.04 21.23
CA VAL A 98 -3.21 16.67 20.23
C VAL A 98 -3.38 15.20 19.85
N LYS A 99 -3.24 14.88 18.56
CA LYS A 99 -3.31 13.51 18.05
C LYS A 99 -1.92 12.98 17.69
N GLY A 100 -1.71 11.68 17.82
CA GLY A 100 -0.47 11.02 17.46
C GLY A 100 -0.66 9.57 17.01
N MET A 101 0.40 8.96 16.48
CA MET A 101 0.38 7.58 15.96
C MET A 101 1.42 6.72 16.69
N CYS A 102 1.02 5.53 17.12
CA CYS A 102 1.90 4.56 17.76
C CYS A 102 2.87 3.93 16.73
N MET A 103 4.17 4.16 16.89
CA MET A 103 5.21 3.75 15.93
C MET A 103 6.17 2.68 16.45
N ASN A 104 6.58 2.77 17.72
CA ASN A 104 7.37 1.74 18.39
C ASN A 104 6.56 1.19 19.57
N LEU A 105 6.47 -0.14 19.69
CA LEU A 105 5.94 -0.81 20.88
C LEU A 105 7.12 -1.48 21.60
N GLU A 106 7.49 -0.96 22.78
CA GLU A 106 8.59 -1.48 23.59
C GLU A 106 8.03 -2.05 24.91
N ALA A 107 8.77 -2.94 25.58
CA ALA A 107 8.25 -3.77 26.68
C ALA A 107 7.79 -3.01 27.94
N GLY A 108 7.98 -1.69 27.99
CA GLY A 108 7.48 -0.82 29.06
C GLY A 108 7.11 0.60 28.62
N GLN A 109 7.10 0.90 27.32
CA GLN A 109 6.72 2.20 26.79
C GLN A 109 6.28 2.11 25.31
N VAL A 110 5.48 3.08 24.87
CA VAL A 110 5.02 3.26 23.50
C VAL A 110 5.64 4.52 22.94
N GLY A 111 6.33 4.42 21.81
CA GLY A 111 6.85 5.55 21.05
C GLY A 111 5.77 6.08 20.12
N VAL A 112 5.19 7.24 20.48
CA VAL A 112 4.12 7.93 19.74
C VAL A 112 4.71 9.12 18.99
N VAL A 113 4.42 9.23 17.71
CA VAL A 113 4.77 10.42 16.91
C VAL A 113 3.56 11.37 16.84
N LEU A 114 3.76 12.67 17.07
CA LEU A 114 2.69 13.66 17.16
C LEU A 114 2.35 14.26 15.79
N PHE A 115 1.07 14.39 15.49
CA PHE A 115 0.58 15.09 14.30
C PHE A 115 0.47 16.61 14.51
N GLY A 116 0.39 17.06 15.76
CA GLY A 116 0.38 18.48 16.14
C GLY A 116 1.69 18.95 16.79
N SER A 117 1.68 20.15 17.37
CA SER A 117 2.79 20.66 18.19
C SER A 117 2.86 19.96 19.54
N ASP A 118 4.09 19.63 19.95
CA ASP A 118 4.44 19.13 21.29
C ASP A 118 4.28 20.17 22.41
N ARG A 119 4.24 21.47 22.10
CA ARG A 119 4.12 22.57 23.10
C ARG A 119 2.89 22.48 24.02
N LEU A 120 1.84 21.78 23.58
CA LEU A 120 0.62 21.58 24.37
C LEU A 120 0.68 20.31 25.24
N VAL A 121 1.61 19.40 24.95
CA VAL A 121 1.77 18.11 25.61
C VAL A 121 2.73 18.23 26.80
N LYS A 122 2.42 17.59 27.92
CA LYS A 122 3.23 17.63 29.15
C LYS A 122 3.61 16.24 29.66
N GLU A 123 4.67 16.15 30.46
CA GLU A 123 4.97 14.93 31.22
C GLU A 123 3.85 14.64 32.24
N GLY A 124 3.56 13.37 32.46
CA GLY A 124 2.46 12.90 33.31
C GLY A 124 1.07 12.96 32.65
N GLU A 125 0.92 13.64 31.51
CA GLU A 125 -0.37 13.81 30.82
C GLU A 125 -0.98 12.48 30.39
N THR A 126 -2.30 12.35 30.58
CA THR A 126 -3.06 11.17 30.14
C THR A 126 -3.16 11.09 28.62
N VAL A 127 -2.79 9.94 28.06
CA VAL A 127 -2.97 9.59 26.66
C VAL A 127 -4.02 8.49 26.55
N LYS A 128 -4.91 8.61 25.57
CA LYS A 128 -6.02 7.69 25.33
C LYS A 128 -5.93 7.16 23.90
N ARG A 129 -6.13 5.86 23.70
CA ARG A 129 -6.29 5.29 22.36
C ARG A 129 -7.60 5.71 21.70
N THR A 130 -7.66 5.70 20.37
CA THR A 130 -8.93 5.74 19.64
C THR A 130 -9.51 4.34 19.34
N GLY A 131 -8.67 3.29 19.37
CA GLY A 131 -9.04 1.97 18.89
C GLY A 131 -9.05 1.83 17.35
N GLU A 132 -8.49 2.81 16.64
CA GLU A 132 -8.51 2.92 15.18
C GLU A 132 -7.09 3.02 14.63
N ILE A 133 -6.75 2.19 13.65
CA ILE A 133 -5.51 2.34 12.85
C ILE A 133 -5.70 3.53 11.91
N VAL A 134 -4.70 4.41 11.82
CA VAL A 134 -4.78 5.73 11.15
C VAL A 134 -5.52 5.66 9.81
N ASP A 135 -6.64 6.38 9.76
CA ASP A 135 -7.56 6.46 8.65
C ASP A 135 -7.93 7.92 8.32
N VAL A 136 -8.51 8.12 7.13
CA VAL A 136 -8.86 9.43 6.56
C VAL A 136 -10.24 9.38 5.91
N PRO A 137 -10.99 10.51 5.82
CA PRO A 137 -12.23 10.59 5.06
C PRO A 137 -11.96 10.47 3.54
N VAL A 138 -12.89 9.85 2.80
CA VAL A 138 -12.78 9.67 1.34
C VAL A 138 -14.12 9.80 0.64
N GLY A 139 -14.09 10.13 -0.65
CA GLY A 139 -15.28 10.27 -1.50
C GLY A 139 -15.17 11.45 -2.47
N MET A 140 -16.24 11.70 -3.21
CA MET A 140 -16.27 12.81 -4.19
C MET A 140 -16.47 14.18 -3.52
N GLU A 141 -16.84 14.20 -2.24
CA GLU A 141 -16.98 15.39 -1.39
C GLU A 141 -15.64 16.10 -1.12
N LEU A 142 -14.51 15.48 -1.52
CA LEU A 142 -13.16 16.05 -1.48
C LEU A 142 -12.76 16.75 -2.80
N LEU A 143 -13.52 16.61 -3.89
CA LEU A 143 -13.25 17.33 -5.15
C LEU A 143 -13.40 18.84 -4.93
N GLY A 144 -12.44 19.62 -5.42
CA GLY A 144 -12.37 21.07 -5.20
C GLY A 144 -11.90 21.50 -3.80
N ARG A 145 -11.48 20.55 -2.93
CA ARG A 145 -11.05 20.80 -1.55
C ARG A 145 -9.53 20.76 -1.37
N VAL A 146 -9.05 21.49 -0.36
CA VAL A 146 -7.68 21.36 0.16
C VAL A 146 -7.74 20.78 1.58
N VAL A 147 -7.01 19.70 1.81
CA VAL A 147 -7.01 18.94 3.07
C VAL A 147 -5.60 18.69 3.62
N ASP A 148 -5.50 18.46 4.93
CA ASP A 148 -4.28 17.96 5.57
C ASP A 148 -4.10 16.44 5.37
N ALA A 149 -3.02 15.88 5.92
CA ALA A 149 -2.71 14.44 5.84
C ALA A 149 -3.69 13.51 6.60
N LEU A 150 -4.59 14.06 7.42
CA LEU A 150 -5.66 13.35 8.14
C LEU A 150 -7.03 13.54 7.46
N GLY A 151 -7.09 14.36 6.40
CA GLY A 151 -8.28 14.72 5.65
C GLY A 151 -9.14 15.82 6.27
N ASN A 152 -8.59 16.61 7.20
CA ASN A 152 -9.26 17.81 7.71
C ASN A 152 -9.14 18.93 6.65
N PRO A 153 -10.21 19.69 6.35
CA PRO A 153 -10.14 20.79 5.39
C PRO A 153 -9.33 21.98 5.92
N ILE A 154 -8.44 22.52 5.07
CA ILE A 154 -7.58 23.68 5.38
C ILE A 154 -7.80 24.86 4.41
N ASP A 155 -8.78 24.74 3.51
CA ASP A 155 -9.20 25.76 2.55
C ASP A 155 -10.21 26.79 3.11
N GLY A 156 -10.71 26.59 4.33
CA GLY A 156 -11.76 27.42 4.93
C GLY A 156 -13.16 27.21 4.36
N LYS A 157 -13.35 26.34 3.35
CA LYS A 157 -14.63 26.10 2.64
C LYS A 157 -15.58 25.17 3.43
N GLY A 158 -15.62 25.32 4.76
CA GLY A 158 -16.43 24.51 5.69
C GLY A 158 -15.97 23.05 5.87
N PRO A 159 -16.66 22.26 6.70
CA PRO A 159 -16.33 20.85 6.93
C PRO A 159 -16.56 19.98 5.68
N ILE A 160 -15.84 18.86 5.58
CA ILE A 160 -16.04 17.86 4.52
C ILE A 160 -17.07 16.84 4.99
N LYS A 161 -18.24 16.81 4.33
CA LYS A 161 -19.36 15.91 4.66
C LYS A 161 -19.20 14.50 4.07
N SER A 162 -17.98 13.94 4.10
CA SER A 162 -17.73 12.57 3.67
C SER A 162 -18.33 11.58 4.65
N SER A 163 -19.01 10.56 4.12
CA SER A 163 -19.63 9.47 4.88
C SER A 163 -18.73 8.23 5.05
N LYS A 164 -17.53 8.22 4.46
CA LYS A 164 -16.67 7.04 4.31
C LYS A 164 -15.27 7.29 4.83
N ARG A 165 -14.67 6.30 5.50
CA ARG A 165 -13.30 6.39 6.04
C ARG A 165 -12.42 5.22 5.65
N SER A 166 -11.12 5.51 5.57
CA SER A 166 -10.14 4.74 4.82
C SER A 166 -8.79 4.67 5.52
N ARG A 167 -8.36 3.47 5.92
CA ARG A 167 -7.01 3.26 6.46
C ARG A 167 -5.97 3.72 5.46
N ALA A 168 -5.12 4.67 5.86
CA ALA A 168 -4.10 5.24 4.99
C ALA A 168 -3.15 4.14 4.46
N GLN A 169 -2.78 3.18 5.31
CA GLN A 169 -1.86 2.09 4.98
C GLN A 169 -2.58 0.79 4.55
N LEU A 170 -3.27 0.80 3.39
CA LEU A 170 -3.68 -0.46 2.74
C LEU A 170 -2.59 -1.05 1.84
N LYS A 171 -2.56 -2.39 1.84
CA LYS A 171 -1.74 -3.21 0.95
C LYS A 171 -2.09 -2.98 -0.53
N ALA A 172 -1.04 -2.81 -1.33
CA ALA A 172 -1.10 -2.72 -2.80
C ALA A 172 -1.80 -3.93 -3.47
N PRO A 173 -2.43 -3.75 -4.64
CA PRO A 173 -2.96 -4.84 -5.46
C PRO A 173 -1.84 -5.76 -5.93
N GLY A 174 -2.01 -7.08 -5.80
CA GLY A 174 -1.05 -8.07 -6.31
C GLY A 174 -1.04 -8.17 -7.85
N ILE A 175 -0.39 -9.20 -8.40
CA ILE A 175 -0.27 -9.38 -9.86
C ILE A 175 -1.63 -9.69 -10.51
N LEU A 176 -2.36 -10.71 -10.04
CA LEU A 176 -3.63 -11.17 -10.62
C LEU A 176 -4.73 -10.09 -10.81
N PRO A 177 -4.94 -9.10 -9.91
CA PRO A 177 -5.90 -8.03 -10.15
C PRO A 177 -5.47 -6.96 -11.17
N ARG A 178 -4.20 -6.93 -11.59
CA ARG A 178 -3.69 -5.94 -12.57
C ARG A 178 -3.99 -6.34 -14.01
N GLN A 179 -3.82 -5.38 -14.92
CA GLN A 179 -3.82 -5.52 -16.37
C GLN A 179 -2.67 -4.70 -16.96
N SER A 180 -2.21 -5.05 -18.16
CA SER A 180 -1.21 -4.25 -18.88
C SER A 180 -1.73 -2.83 -19.14
N VAL A 181 -0.86 -1.84 -19.00
CA VAL A 181 -1.19 -0.44 -19.31
C VAL A 181 -1.26 -0.27 -20.83
N SER A 182 -2.44 0.08 -21.35
CA SER A 182 -2.73 0.20 -22.80
C SER A 182 -3.55 1.45 -23.16
N GLN A 183 -3.84 2.31 -22.17
CA GLN A 183 -4.61 3.54 -22.32
C GLN A 183 -3.71 4.73 -21.96
N PRO A 184 -3.68 5.81 -22.76
CA PRO A 184 -2.84 6.98 -22.50
C PRO A 184 -3.39 7.86 -21.36
N VAL A 185 -2.49 8.54 -20.65
CA VAL A 185 -2.74 9.81 -19.97
C VAL A 185 -2.09 10.89 -20.82
N GLN A 186 -2.91 11.74 -21.45
CA GLN A 186 -2.39 12.83 -22.28
C GLN A 186 -1.91 13.95 -21.36
N THR A 187 -0.59 14.17 -21.26
CA THR A 187 -0.06 15.30 -20.51
C THR A 187 -0.26 16.62 -21.24
N GLY A 188 -0.41 16.57 -22.57
CA GLY A 188 -0.49 17.74 -23.44
C GLY A 188 0.83 18.45 -23.63
N LEU A 189 1.94 17.84 -23.20
CA LEU A 189 3.30 18.32 -23.42
C LEU A 189 3.92 17.54 -24.57
N LYS A 190 4.25 18.24 -25.67
CA LYS A 190 4.82 17.66 -26.91
C LYS A 190 5.98 16.71 -26.62
N SER A 191 6.89 17.13 -25.76
CA SER A 191 8.10 16.38 -25.39
C SER A 191 7.87 15.19 -24.45
N VAL A 192 6.71 15.10 -23.79
CA VAL A 192 6.34 13.95 -22.95
C VAL A 192 5.56 12.94 -23.78
N ASP A 193 4.41 13.34 -24.34
CA ASP A 193 3.48 12.41 -25.00
C ASP A 193 4.08 11.76 -26.26
N ALA A 194 5.03 12.43 -26.93
CA ALA A 194 5.76 11.90 -28.08
C ALA A 194 6.96 10.99 -27.71
N MET A 195 7.71 11.27 -26.65
CA MET A 195 9.00 10.60 -26.35
C MET A 195 9.02 9.69 -25.11
N VAL A 196 8.29 10.08 -24.05
CA VAL A 196 8.24 9.40 -22.75
C VAL A 196 6.78 9.28 -22.29
N PRO A 197 5.95 8.51 -23.02
CA PRO A 197 4.51 8.48 -22.84
C PRO A 197 4.11 7.84 -21.50
N ILE A 198 3.02 8.37 -20.93
CA ILE A 198 2.48 7.97 -19.64
C ILE A 198 1.11 7.32 -19.85
N GLY A 199 0.89 6.13 -19.28
CA GLY A 199 -0.38 5.42 -19.39
C GLY A 199 -1.22 5.40 -18.10
N ARG A 200 -2.53 5.15 -18.25
CA ARG A 200 -3.49 5.02 -17.14
C ARG A 200 -3.15 3.78 -16.31
N GLY A 201 -2.60 3.99 -15.11
CA GLY A 201 -2.10 2.94 -14.22
C GLY A 201 -0.57 2.77 -14.20
N GLN A 202 0.19 3.67 -14.83
CA GLN A 202 1.65 3.71 -14.81
C GLN A 202 2.20 4.49 -13.60
N ARG A 203 3.47 4.23 -13.25
CA ARG A 203 4.25 4.98 -12.26
C ARG A 203 5.39 5.71 -12.98
N GLU A 204 5.33 7.02 -13.20
CA GLU A 204 6.37 7.78 -13.95
C GLU A 204 7.06 8.83 -13.07
N LEU A 205 8.38 8.71 -12.89
CA LEU A 205 9.16 9.58 -12.00
C LEU A 205 9.53 10.91 -12.67
N ILE A 206 9.00 12.03 -12.19
CA ILE A 206 9.53 13.36 -12.57
C ILE A 206 10.72 13.66 -11.64
N ILE A 207 11.94 13.64 -12.15
CA ILE A 207 13.17 13.81 -11.37
C ILE A 207 14.03 14.93 -11.96
N GLY A 208 14.71 15.69 -11.11
CA GLY A 208 15.64 16.73 -11.56
C GLY A 208 15.94 17.76 -10.48
N ASP A 209 16.78 18.73 -10.80
CA ASP A 209 17.25 19.71 -9.83
C ASP A 209 16.20 20.73 -9.42
N ARG A 210 16.55 21.55 -8.44
CA ARG A 210 15.69 22.62 -7.94
C ARG A 210 15.30 23.59 -9.07
N GLN A 211 14.03 23.97 -9.10
CA GLN A 211 13.45 24.95 -10.03
C GLN A 211 13.49 24.59 -11.54
N THR A 212 13.87 23.37 -11.94
CA THR A 212 13.89 22.92 -13.36
C THR A 212 12.52 22.68 -14.02
N GLY A 213 11.43 23.17 -13.42
CA GLY A 213 10.06 23.02 -13.94
C GLY A 213 9.31 21.75 -13.52
N LYS A 214 9.83 20.94 -12.58
CA LYS A 214 9.20 19.68 -12.12
C LYS A 214 7.70 19.78 -11.82
N THR A 215 7.30 20.79 -11.03
CA THR A 215 5.89 21.02 -10.67
C THR A 215 5.07 21.50 -11.86
N ALA A 216 5.65 22.26 -12.79
CA ALA A 216 4.96 22.72 -13.99
C ALA A 216 4.54 21.53 -14.88
N VAL A 217 5.45 20.56 -15.11
CA VAL A 217 5.14 19.34 -15.90
C VAL A 217 3.94 18.57 -15.31
N ALA A 218 3.88 18.42 -13.99
CA ALA A 218 2.76 17.76 -13.32
C ALA A 218 1.46 18.60 -13.36
N LEU A 219 1.58 19.93 -13.24
CA LEU A 219 0.45 20.85 -13.23
C LEU A 219 -0.17 21.01 -14.63
N ASP A 220 0.65 21.15 -15.68
CA ASP A 220 0.21 21.17 -17.08
C ASP A 220 -0.53 19.87 -17.45
N ALA A 221 -0.02 18.73 -16.98
CA ALA A 221 -0.67 17.43 -17.13
C ALA A 221 -2.03 17.35 -16.39
N MET A 222 -2.19 18.00 -15.23
CA MET A 222 -3.49 18.14 -14.56
C MET A 222 -4.42 19.06 -15.37
N LEU A 223 -3.96 20.23 -15.79
CA LEU A 223 -4.75 21.22 -16.55
C LEU A 223 -5.31 20.62 -17.86
N ASN A 224 -4.53 19.80 -18.56
CA ASN A 224 -4.99 19.14 -19.78
C ASN A 224 -6.21 18.23 -19.56
N GLN A 225 -6.40 17.67 -18.37
CA GLN A 225 -7.53 16.77 -18.08
C GLN A 225 -8.89 17.47 -18.15
N LYS A 226 -8.93 18.81 -18.09
CA LYS A 226 -10.13 19.63 -18.36
C LYS A 226 -10.82 19.25 -19.65
N ARG A 227 -10.06 18.91 -20.71
CA ARG A 227 -10.59 18.50 -22.02
C ARG A 227 -11.55 17.31 -21.88
N TRP A 228 -11.14 16.24 -21.21
CA TRP A 228 -11.99 15.05 -20.98
C TRP A 228 -12.98 15.22 -19.84
N ASN A 229 -12.61 15.88 -18.74
CA ASN A 229 -13.48 16.03 -17.57
C ASN A 229 -14.73 16.87 -17.86
N ASN A 230 -14.61 17.87 -18.75
CA ASN A 230 -15.76 18.65 -19.21
C ASN A 230 -16.53 17.92 -20.34
N ALA A 231 -15.84 17.35 -21.34
CA ALA A 231 -16.49 16.73 -22.50
C ALA A 231 -17.16 15.37 -22.21
N ALA A 232 -16.79 14.68 -21.12
CA ALA A 232 -17.33 13.37 -20.80
C ALA A 232 -18.80 13.38 -20.31
N GLY A 233 -19.30 14.48 -19.77
CA GLY A 233 -20.63 14.56 -19.17
C GLY A 233 -20.82 13.52 -18.05
N ALA A 234 -21.63 12.48 -18.31
CA ALA A 234 -21.87 11.35 -17.40
C ALA A 234 -20.92 10.14 -17.61
N ASP A 235 -20.04 10.16 -18.62
CA ASP A 235 -19.14 9.05 -18.93
C ASP A 235 -17.88 9.06 -18.05
N GLU A 236 -18.02 8.52 -16.84
CA GLU A 236 -16.93 8.37 -15.86
C GLU A 236 -15.72 7.59 -16.40
N ALA A 237 -15.85 6.76 -17.44
CA ALA A 237 -14.73 5.98 -17.98
C ALA A 237 -13.74 6.84 -18.78
N LYS A 238 -14.18 7.98 -19.32
CA LYS A 238 -13.33 8.94 -20.04
C LYS A 238 -12.61 9.93 -19.11
N LYS A 239 -13.25 10.28 -17.98
CA LYS A 239 -12.72 11.24 -17.00
C LYS A 239 -11.36 10.81 -16.41
N LEU A 240 -10.65 11.78 -15.84
CA LEU A 240 -9.47 11.57 -15.01
C LEU A 240 -9.43 12.60 -13.88
N TYR A 241 -9.90 12.18 -12.70
CA TYR A 241 -9.77 12.94 -11.46
C TYR A 241 -8.30 13.02 -11.04
N CYS A 242 -7.88 14.17 -10.50
CA CYS A 242 -6.49 14.46 -10.16
C CYS A 242 -6.32 14.61 -8.64
N VAL A 243 -5.19 14.14 -8.11
CA VAL A 243 -4.83 14.33 -6.69
C VAL A 243 -3.40 14.84 -6.59
N TYR A 244 -3.22 16.07 -6.12
CA TYR A 244 -1.91 16.67 -5.91
C TYR A 244 -1.52 16.56 -4.43
N VAL A 245 -0.39 15.92 -4.13
CA VAL A 245 0.09 15.71 -2.76
C VAL A 245 1.31 16.60 -2.49
N ALA A 246 1.09 17.72 -1.82
CA ALA A 246 2.12 18.72 -1.52
C ALA A 246 2.85 18.39 -0.21
N VAL A 247 3.95 17.62 -0.29
CA VAL A 247 4.77 17.26 0.88
C VAL A 247 5.97 18.20 1.05
N GLY A 248 6.10 18.83 2.23
CA GLY A 248 7.23 19.68 2.57
C GLY A 248 7.32 20.98 1.76
N GLN A 249 6.23 21.39 1.10
CA GLN A 249 6.18 22.64 0.33
C GLN A 249 5.84 23.83 1.23
N LYS A 250 6.22 25.05 0.81
CA LYS A 250 5.80 26.29 1.46
C LYS A 250 4.30 26.51 1.24
N ARG A 251 3.55 26.91 2.28
CA ARG A 251 2.11 27.16 2.20
C ARG A 251 1.72 28.16 1.11
N SER A 252 2.54 29.18 0.87
CA SER A 252 2.35 30.16 -0.23
C SER A 252 2.47 29.52 -1.62
N THR A 253 3.40 28.60 -1.84
CA THR A 253 3.53 27.86 -3.11
C THR A 253 2.34 26.94 -3.35
N VAL A 254 1.81 26.31 -2.29
CA VAL A 254 0.57 25.51 -2.39
C VAL A 254 -0.64 26.40 -2.69
N ALA A 255 -0.77 27.56 -2.03
CA ALA A 255 -1.83 28.51 -2.30
C ALA A 255 -1.79 29.05 -3.74
N GLN A 256 -0.62 29.40 -4.25
CA GLN A 256 -0.43 29.81 -5.65
C GLN A 256 -0.83 28.70 -6.64
N LEU A 257 -0.49 27.43 -6.34
CA LEU A 257 -0.88 26.28 -7.16
C LEU A 257 -2.41 26.06 -7.14
N VAL A 258 -3.07 26.23 -5.99
CA VAL A 258 -4.53 26.20 -5.90
C VAL A 258 -5.15 27.32 -6.73
N GLN A 259 -4.64 28.56 -6.61
CA GLN A 259 -5.09 29.69 -7.40
C GLN A 259 -4.98 29.41 -8.90
N THR A 260 -3.83 28.90 -9.39
CA THR A 260 -3.66 28.53 -10.80
C THR A 260 -4.65 27.44 -11.25
N LEU A 261 -4.99 26.48 -10.38
CA LEU A 261 -6.02 25.47 -10.65
C LEU A 261 -7.46 26.04 -10.61
N GLU A 262 -7.72 27.12 -9.87
CA GLU A 262 -9.02 27.80 -9.85
C GLU A 262 -9.17 28.71 -11.08
N GLU A 263 -8.16 29.51 -11.41
CA GLU A 263 -8.08 30.36 -12.63
C GLU A 263 -8.29 29.54 -13.92
N ASN A 264 -7.75 28.32 -13.97
CA ASN A 264 -7.90 27.43 -15.11
C ASN A 264 -9.12 26.50 -15.04
N ASP A 265 -9.99 26.62 -14.03
CA ASP A 265 -11.18 25.77 -13.81
C ASP A 265 -10.87 24.26 -13.70
N ALA A 266 -9.71 23.94 -13.12
CA ALA A 266 -9.21 22.58 -12.91
C ALA A 266 -9.50 22.02 -11.50
N MET A 267 -9.82 22.88 -10.52
CA MET A 267 -10.18 22.43 -9.17
C MET A 267 -11.43 21.54 -9.13
N LYS A 268 -12.37 21.67 -10.07
CA LYS A 268 -13.61 20.85 -10.16
C LYS A 268 -13.37 19.33 -10.12
N TYR A 269 -12.22 18.87 -10.62
CA TYR A 269 -11.83 17.46 -10.67
C TYR A 269 -10.53 17.17 -9.90
N SER A 270 -10.04 18.14 -9.12
CA SER A 270 -8.77 18.04 -8.38
C SER A 270 -8.98 18.00 -6.87
N ILE A 271 -8.15 17.22 -6.17
CA ILE A 271 -8.06 17.18 -4.70
C ILE A 271 -6.63 17.57 -4.32
N ILE A 272 -6.46 18.46 -3.34
CA ILE A 272 -5.14 18.90 -2.87
C ILE A 272 -4.92 18.38 -1.45
N VAL A 273 -3.97 17.45 -1.28
CA VAL A 273 -3.55 16.96 0.04
C VAL A 273 -2.24 17.66 0.39
N ALA A 274 -2.27 18.60 1.31
CA ALA A 274 -1.10 19.37 1.71
C ALA A 274 -0.60 18.93 3.08
N ALA A 275 0.70 18.61 3.14
CA ALA A 275 1.46 18.53 4.38
C ALA A 275 2.67 19.46 4.24
N THR A 276 2.45 20.72 4.58
CA THR A 276 3.40 21.82 4.35
C THR A 276 4.65 21.71 5.23
N ALA A 277 5.71 22.43 4.87
CA ALA A 277 6.95 22.48 5.66
C ALA A 277 6.76 23.02 7.09
N SER A 278 5.65 23.71 7.36
CA SER A 278 5.24 24.20 8.69
C SER A 278 4.55 23.14 9.57
N GLU A 279 4.21 21.97 9.01
CA GLU A 279 3.51 20.90 9.72
C GLU A 279 4.46 19.80 10.20
N ALA A 280 4.05 19.08 11.24
CA ALA A 280 4.85 18.03 11.87
C ALA A 280 5.24 16.92 10.88
N ALA A 281 6.46 16.39 11.02
CA ALA A 281 6.99 15.33 10.15
C ALA A 281 6.04 14.11 9.98
N PRO A 282 5.26 13.66 10.98
CA PRO A 282 4.30 12.58 10.79
C PRO A 282 3.17 12.88 9.79
N LEU A 283 2.74 14.13 9.63
CA LEU A 283 1.80 14.53 8.58
C LEU A 283 2.47 14.45 7.19
N GLN A 284 3.71 14.92 7.08
CA GLN A 284 4.52 14.86 5.84
C GLN A 284 4.82 13.41 5.41
N TYR A 285 4.97 12.50 6.37
CA TYR A 285 5.06 11.05 6.14
C TYR A 285 3.72 10.43 5.70
N LEU A 286 2.60 10.88 6.28
CA LEU A 286 1.28 10.27 6.11
C LEU A 286 0.55 10.73 4.84
N ALA A 287 0.72 11.98 4.40
CA ALA A 287 -0.03 12.57 3.29
C ALA A 287 -0.06 11.71 1.99
N PRO A 288 1.05 11.08 1.54
CA PRO A 288 1.01 10.20 0.37
C PRO A 288 0.14 8.94 0.56
N PHE A 289 -0.06 8.49 1.80
CA PHE A 289 -0.88 7.32 2.11
C PHE A 289 -2.38 7.64 2.18
N ALA A 290 -2.74 8.88 2.52
CA ALA A 290 -4.12 9.34 2.68
C ALA A 290 -4.93 9.33 1.35
N GLY A 291 -4.30 9.62 0.21
CA GLY A 291 -5.00 9.78 -1.07
C GLY A 291 -5.55 8.50 -1.74
N THR A 292 -5.97 7.46 -1.00
CA THR A 292 -6.40 6.15 -1.57
C THR A 292 -7.23 5.33 -0.55
N VAL A 293 -8.12 4.41 -1.00
CA VAL A 293 -9.00 3.42 -0.25
C VAL A 293 -10.47 3.92 -0.08
N GLY A 294 -11.57 3.16 0.13
CA GLY A 294 -11.91 1.71 0.19
C GLY A 294 -13.39 1.48 0.66
N LEU A 295 -14.01 0.29 0.50
CA LEU A 295 -15.49 0.20 0.33
C LEU A 295 -16.39 -0.85 1.08
N LEU A 296 -15.98 -2.07 1.48
CA LEU A 296 -16.99 -3.14 1.75
C LEU A 296 -18.01 -2.83 2.88
N HIS A 297 -17.56 -2.32 4.02
CA HIS A 297 -18.45 -2.17 5.18
C HIS A 297 -19.59 -1.18 4.93
N ASP A 298 -19.44 -0.26 3.97
CA ASP A 298 -20.46 0.73 3.63
C ASP A 298 -21.67 0.11 2.93
N TYR A 299 -21.47 -0.87 2.03
CA TYR A 299 -22.59 -1.62 1.44
C TYR A 299 -23.40 -2.38 2.49
N THR A 300 -22.75 -2.91 3.54
CA THR A 300 -23.42 -3.60 4.64
C THR A 300 -24.12 -2.62 5.59
N TRP A 301 -23.56 -1.42 5.82
CA TRP A 301 -24.29 -0.38 6.54
C TRP A 301 -25.53 0.08 5.76
N GLN A 302 -25.38 0.44 4.48
CA GLN A 302 -26.48 0.89 3.62
C GLN A 302 -27.64 -0.11 3.61
N MET A 303 -27.35 -1.41 3.53
CA MET A 303 -28.35 -2.48 3.59
C MET A 303 -29.07 -2.60 4.95
N LEU A 304 -28.40 -2.27 6.06
CA LEU A 304 -29.00 -2.23 7.39
C LEU A 304 -29.88 -0.98 7.58
N ASP A 305 -29.48 0.14 7.00
CA ASP A 305 -30.13 1.45 7.13
C ASP A 305 -31.50 1.49 6.44
N VAL A 306 -31.62 0.95 5.20
CA VAL A 306 -32.80 1.05 4.31
C VAL A 306 -34.14 1.04 5.03
N GLU A 307 -34.98 2.02 4.76
CA GLU A 307 -36.34 2.08 5.30
C GLU A 307 -37.15 0.84 4.86
N ALA A 308 -37.61 0.06 5.83
CA ALA A 308 -38.41 -1.14 5.63
C ALA A 308 -39.30 -1.37 6.86
N PRO A 309 -40.50 -1.96 6.72
CA PRO A 309 -41.46 -2.08 7.82
C PRO A 309 -40.91 -2.77 9.07
N GLY A 310 -41.36 -2.35 10.26
CA GLY A 310 -40.82 -2.84 11.54
C GLY A 310 -40.92 -4.36 11.77
N TRP A 311 -41.92 -5.03 11.16
CA TRP A 311 -42.05 -6.49 11.17
C TRP A 311 -41.04 -7.24 10.28
N TYR A 312 -40.23 -6.51 9.51
CA TYR A 312 -39.38 -7.05 8.45
C TYR A 312 -37.91 -7.16 8.84
N LYS A 313 -37.35 -6.17 9.53
CA LYS A 313 -36.00 -6.24 10.11
C LYS A 313 -36.07 -7.05 11.40
N ASN A 314 -35.14 -7.98 11.66
CA ASN A 314 -35.05 -8.59 13.00
C ASN A 314 -34.72 -7.48 14.03
N PRO A 315 -35.56 -7.25 15.07
CA PRO A 315 -35.39 -6.15 16.02
C PRO A 315 -34.02 -6.12 16.72
N LEU A 316 -33.36 -7.28 16.84
CA LEU A 316 -32.01 -7.38 17.39
C LEU A 316 -30.96 -6.61 16.58
N PHE A 317 -31.16 -6.42 15.27
CA PHE A 317 -30.29 -5.52 14.48
C PHE A 317 -30.56 -4.05 14.82
N GLY A 318 -31.81 -3.66 15.08
CA GLY A 318 -32.14 -2.33 15.59
C GLY A 318 -31.47 -2.04 16.94
N VAL A 319 -31.40 -3.02 17.83
CA VAL A 319 -30.70 -2.87 19.13
C VAL A 319 -29.18 -2.82 18.97
N ILE A 320 -28.59 -3.78 18.23
CA ILE A 320 -27.12 -3.94 18.13
C ILE A 320 -26.50 -2.87 17.19
N PHE A 321 -27.22 -2.45 16.15
CA PHE A 321 -26.78 -1.50 15.11
C PHE A 321 -27.65 -0.23 15.03
N HIS A 322 -28.15 0.25 16.18
CA HIS A 322 -28.97 1.48 16.32
C HIS A 322 -28.35 2.77 15.74
N SER A 323 -27.10 2.75 15.31
CA SER A 323 -26.44 3.85 14.60
C SER A 323 -25.22 3.34 13.82
N ARG A 324 -24.77 4.10 12.82
CA ARG A 324 -23.52 3.81 12.09
C ARG A 324 -22.34 3.60 13.06
N SER A 325 -22.26 4.44 14.10
CA SER A 325 -21.24 4.31 15.16
C SER A 325 -21.31 2.97 15.92
N ALA A 326 -22.50 2.39 16.11
CA ALA A 326 -22.67 1.10 16.76
C ALA A 326 -22.25 -0.06 15.84
N PHE A 327 -22.60 0.02 14.56
CA PHE A 327 -22.11 -0.91 13.54
C PHE A 327 -20.58 -0.87 13.45
N ASP A 328 -19.98 0.30 13.27
CA ASP A 328 -18.52 0.45 13.16
C ASP A 328 -17.81 -0.06 14.42
N ARG A 329 -18.32 0.24 15.63
CA ARG A 329 -17.83 -0.35 16.90
C ARG A 329 -17.80 -1.88 16.86
N VAL A 330 -18.83 -2.53 16.32
CA VAL A 330 -18.85 -4.00 16.20
C VAL A 330 -17.93 -4.50 15.08
N THR A 331 -17.74 -3.76 13.98
CA THR A 331 -16.74 -4.13 12.96
C THR A 331 -15.31 -4.10 13.50
N ARG A 332 -15.01 -3.20 14.45
CA ARG A 332 -13.70 -3.16 15.14
C ARG A 332 -13.45 -4.38 16.03
N LEU A 333 -14.48 -5.02 16.58
CA LEU A 333 -14.36 -6.28 17.35
C LEU A 333 -13.99 -7.49 16.47
N ALA A 334 -14.05 -7.35 15.14
CA ALA A 334 -13.96 -8.45 14.19
C ALA A 334 -13.26 -8.03 12.87
N PRO A 335 -11.95 -7.72 12.91
CA PRO A 335 -11.22 -7.17 11.77
C PRO A 335 -11.27 -8.10 10.55
N LEU A 336 -12.00 -7.64 9.52
CA LEU A 336 -12.40 -8.45 8.39
C LEU A 336 -11.32 -8.48 7.30
N THR A 337 -10.81 -9.68 7.00
CA THR A 337 -9.95 -9.95 5.85
C THR A 337 -10.79 -10.45 4.68
N LEU A 338 -10.57 -9.93 3.48
CA LEU A 338 -11.32 -10.31 2.27
C LEU A 338 -10.52 -11.30 1.42
N SER A 339 -11.23 -12.22 0.74
CA SER A 339 -10.59 -13.15 -0.20
C SER A 339 -9.98 -12.41 -1.38
N PRO A 340 -8.81 -12.83 -1.89
CA PRO A 340 -8.30 -12.35 -3.18
C PRO A 340 -9.36 -12.54 -4.26
N GLY A 341 -9.78 -11.44 -4.88
CA GLY A 341 -10.88 -11.41 -5.84
C GLY A 341 -12.24 -10.99 -5.28
N LEU A 342 -12.49 -10.98 -3.97
CA LEU A 342 -13.75 -10.43 -3.42
C LEU A 342 -13.75 -8.90 -3.50
N THR A 343 -12.72 -8.22 -3.00
CA THR A 343 -12.66 -6.74 -2.94
C THR A 343 -12.95 -6.12 -4.31
N CYS A 344 -12.04 -6.36 -5.26
CA CYS A 344 -12.26 -6.61 -6.68
C CYS A 344 -13.73 -6.67 -7.16
N GLN A 345 -14.46 -7.74 -6.82
CA GLN A 345 -15.81 -8.04 -7.30
C GLN A 345 -16.88 -7.07 -6.75
N LEU A 346 -16.60 -6.34 -5.66
CA LEU A 346 -17.48 -5.28 -5.14
C LEU A 346 -17.47 -4.01 -6.01
N PHE A 347 -16.46 -3.85 -6.88
CA PHE A 347 -16.35 -2.75 -7.85
C PHE A 347 -16.75 -3.14 -9.27
N ALA A 348 -17.14 -4.39 -9.51
CA ALA A 348 -17.48 -4.86 -10.84
C ALA A 348 -18.85 -4.29 -11.30
N LEU A 349 -19.03 -4.18 -12.62
CA LEU A 349 -20.34 -3.87 -13.22
C LEU A 349 -21.08 -5.13 -13.69
N LYS A 350 -20.58 -6.32 -13.35
CA LYS A 350 -21.16 -7.63 -13.68
C LYS A 350 -20.94 -8.63 -12.53
N PRO A 351 -21.89 -9.54 -12.26
CA PRO A 351 -21.79 -10.49 -11.15
C PRO A 351 -20.66 -11.53 -11.34
N PRO A 352 -20.26 -12.22 -10.26
CA PRO A 352 -19.16 -13.17 -10.29
C PRO A 352 -19.46 -14.44 -11.10
N GLY A 353 -18.88 -14.54 -12.29
CA GLY A 353 -18.93 -15.76 -13.10
C GLY A 353 -18.21 -16.97 -12.45
N ARG A 354 -18.38 -18.16 -13.05
CA ARG A 354 -17.98 -19.46 -12.47
C ARG A 354 -16.51 -19.58 -12.02
N SER A 355 -15.64 -18.78 -12.62
CA SER A 355 -14.20 -18.75 -12.31
C SER A 355 -13.89 -18.08 -10.96
N PHE A 356 -14.66 -17.07 -10.53
CA PHE A 356 -14.50 -16.42 -9.23
C PHE A 356 -14.64 -17.43 -8.10
N PHE A 357 -15.79 -18.12 -8.02
CA PHE A 357 -16.08 -19.02 -6.91
C PHE A 357 -15.09 -20.18 -6.79
N LYS A 358 -14.54 -20.67 -7.91
CA LYS A 358 -13.47 -21.69 -7.92
C LYS A 358 -12.15 -21.20 -7.33
N ASN A 359 -11.82 -19.92 -7.52
CA ASN A 359 -10.52 -19.35 -7.15
C ASN A 359 -10.48 -18.83 -5.71
N LEU A 360 -11.63 -18.76 -5.03
CA LEU A 360 -11.73 -18.41 -3.62
C LEU A 360 -10.92 -19.37 -2.74
N LEU A 361 -10.15 -18.82 -1.79
CA LEU A 361 -9.23 -19.59 -0.94
C LEU A 361 -9.96 -20.68 -0.13
N TYR A 362 -9.42 -21.90 -0.11
CA TYR A 362 -10.01 -22.98 0.70
C TYR A 362 -9.88 -22.69 2.21
N PRO A 363 -10.91 -22.95 3.04
CA PRO A 363 -10.88 -22.70 4.48
C PRO A 363 -9.83 -23.53 5.26
N GLN A 364 -8.62 -22.98 5.37
CA GLN A 364 -7.52 -23.55 6.17
C GLN A 364 -7.23 -22.71 7.41
N GLY A 365 -7.76 -23.10 8.58
CA GLY A 365 -7.40 -22.48 9.86
C GLY A 365 -8.42 -22.64 10.98
N ARG A 366 -8.40 -21.70 11.93
CA ARG A 366 -9.40 -21.50 13.00
C ARG A 366 -9.76 -20.02 13.05
N PHE A 367 -10.84 -19.67 12.38
CA PHE A 367 -11.34 -18.31 12.26
C PHE A 367 -12.83 -18.36 11.92
N TRP A 368 -13.54 -17.28 12.19
CA TRP A 368 -14.89 -17.08 11.68
C TRP A 368 -14.79 -16.61 10.23
N ALA A 369 -15.68 -17.11 9.38
CA ALA A 369 -15.69 -16.72 7.97
C ALA A 369 -17.07 -16.88 7.34
N ILE A 370 -17.29 -16.13 6.27
CA ILE A 370 -18.34 -16.39 5.29
C ILE A 370 -17.70 -17.18 4.15
N TYR A 371 -18.34 -18.27 3.74
CA TYR A 371 -17.85 -19.18 2.72
C TYR A 371 -18.90 -19.43 1.63
N ALA A 372 -18.43 -19.74 0.43
CA ALA A 372 -19.24 -20.16 -0.70
C ALA A 372 -19.01 -21.65 -1.00
N HIS A 373 -20.10 -22.41 -1.14
CA HIS A 373 -20.11 -23.75 -1.74
C HIS A 373 -20.56 -23.63 -3.20
N THR A 374 -19.70 -24.10 -4.12
CA THR A 374 -20.08 -24.28 -5.53
C THR A 374 -20.52 -25.73 -5.73
N MET A 375 -21.75 -25.95 -6.19
CA MET A 375 -22.30 -27.29 -6.40
C MET A 375 -22.59 -27.57 -7.88
N LYS A 376 -22.29 -28.79 -8.35
CA LYS A 376 -22.64 -29.25 -9.70
C LYS A 376 -23.23 -30.67 -9.65
N LYS A 377 -24.20 -30.95 -10.51
CA LYS A 377 -24.71 -32.29 -10.82
C LYS A 377 -24.02 -32.82 -12.11
N PRO A 378 -23.57 -34.09 -12.17
CA PRO A 378 -23.13 -34.70 -13.43
C PRO A 378 -24.21 -34.64 -14.53
N GLY A 379 -23.82 -34.54 -15.79
CA GLY A 379 -24.74 -34.41 -16.94
C GLY A 379 -25.45 -33.05 -17.11
N VAL A 380 -25.59 -32.25 -16.04
CA VAL A 380 -26.36 -30.98 -16.08
C VAL A 380 -25.46 -29.78 -16.41
N LYS A 381 -25.94 -28.90 -17.31
CA LYS A 381 -25.34 -27.57 -17.59
C LYS A 381 -25.70 -26.59 -16.47
N GLY A 382 -24.79 -25.65 -16.18
CA GLY A 382 -24.91 -24.72 -15.04
C GLY A 382 -24.31 -25.24 -13.73
N TYR A 383 -24.41 -24.41 -12.69
CA TYR A 383 -23.96 -24.68 -11.32
C TYR A 383 -24.87 -23.95 -10.32
N ARG A 384 -24.83 -24.40 -9.06
CA ARG A 384 -25.55 -23.74 -7.96
C ARG A 384 -24.58 -23.20 -6.92
N VAL A 385 -24.92 -22.07 -6.32
CA VAL A 385 -24.10 -21.43 -5.29
C VAL A 385 -24.91 -21.37 -3.98
N TYR A 386 -24.25 -21.69 -2.86
CA TYR A 386 -24.78 -21.52 -1.51
C TYR A 386 -23.75 -20.76 -0.67
N PHE A 387 -24.17 -19.73 0.06
CA PHE A 387 -23.34 -19.04 1.06
C PHE A 387 -23.71 -19.48 2.46
N GLY A 388 -22.72 -19.53 3.33
CA GLY A 388 -22.88 -19.83 4.75
C GLY A 388 -21.85 -19.08 5.59
N SER A 389 -22.20 -18.68 6.81
CA SER A 389 -21.21 -18.31 7.83
C SER A 389 -20.79 -19.50 8.71
N GLY A 390 -19.57 -19.38 9.24
CA GLY A 390 -18.88 -20.35 10.09
C GLY A 390 -18.54 -19.78 11.46
N THR A 391 -19.53 -19.26 12.19
CA THR A 391 -19.36 -18.53 13.47
C THR A 391 -19.30 -19.44 14.71
N ASP A 392 -18.72 -20.63 14.60
CA ASP A 392 -18.50 -21.56 15.72
C ASP A 392 -17.33 -21.09 16.61
N THR A 393 -17.46 -21.16 17.93
CA THR A 393 -16.44 -20.64 18.87
C THR A 393 -15.23 -21.56 19.07
N LEU A 394 -15.22 -22.79 18.54
CA LEU A 394 -14.19 -23.81 18.84
C LEU A 394 -13.26 -24.14 17.66
N ASP A 395 -13.77 -24.21 16.44
CA ASP A 395 -13.01 -24.35 15.19
C ASP A 395 -13.52 -23.39 14.08
N GLY A 396 -14.58 -22.62 14.30
CA GLY A 396 -15.11 -21.66 13.33
C GLY A 396 -15.57 -22.30 12.02
N VAL A 397 -15.15 -21.73 10.88
CA VAL A 397 -15.45 -22.27 9.54
C VAL A 397 -14.98 -23.71 9.36
N ARG A 398 -13.93 -24.14 10.08
CA ARG A 398 -13.41 -25.52 10.06
C ARG A 398 -14.28 -26.51 10.84
N SER A 399 -15.15 -26.05 11.75
CA SER A 399 -16.24 -26.88 12.30
C SER A 399 -17.32 -27.05 11.24
N ARG A 400 -17.84 -25.92 10.73
CA ARG A 400 -18.99 -25.85 9.83
C ARG A 400 -18.78 -26.64 8.53
N THR A 401 -17.62 -26.47 7.88
CA THR A 401 -17.32 -27.12 6.59
C THR A 401 -17.12 -28.64 6.68
N LYS A 402 -16.70 -29.18 7.84
CA LYS A 402 -16.64 -30.64 8.06
C LYS A 402 -18.03 -31.29 8.01
N MET A 403 -19.09 -30.56 8.37
CA MET A 403 -20.46 -31.09 8.39
C MET A 403 -20.96 -31.45 6.99
N TYR A 404 -20.41 -30.84 5.92
CA TYR A 404 -20.83 -31.09 4.53
C TYR A 404 -20.12 -32.31 3.88
N LYS A 405 -19.39 -33.12 4.66
CA LYS A 405 -18.83 -34.38 4.18
C LYS A 405 -19.92 -35.44 3.98
N PRO A 406 -19.76 -36.43 3.07
CA PRO A 406 -20.87 -37.25 2.54
C PRO A 406 -21.67 -38.13 3.54
N PHE A 407 -21.32 -38.15 4.82
CA PHE A 407 -21.86 -39.07 5.83
C PHE A 407 -22.56 -38.37 7.01
N VAL A 408 -22.72 -37.03 6.98
CA VAL A 408 -23.29 -36.25 8.10
C VAL A 408 -24.56 -35.50 7.67
N THR A 409 -25.73 -36.12 7.87
CA THR A 409 -27.02 -35.54 7.44
C THR A 409 -27.67 -34.61 8.46
N ARG A 410 -27.36 -34.76 9.76
CA ARG A 410 -27.78 -33.85 10.84
C ARG A 410 -26.88 -32.61 10.86
N GLY A 411 -27.47 -31.40 10.78
CA GLY A 411 -26.77 -30.11 10.88
C GLY A 411 -26.61 -29.30 9.57
N ILE A 412 -26.74 -29.94 8.41
CA ILE A 412 -26.70 -29.28 7.09
C ILE A 412 -28.04 -28.55 6.81
N PRO A 413 -28.04 -27.32 6.26
CA PRO A 413 -29.25 -26.60 5.82
C PRO A 413 -30.16 -27.39 4.87
N ARG A 414 -31.49 -27.15 4.91
CA ARG A 414 -32.51 -27.89 4.13
C ARG A 414 -32.21 -27.85 2.62
N MET A 415 -31.91 -26.68 2.06
CA MET A 415 -31.66 -26.53 0.61
C MET A 415 -30.42 -27.30 0.13
N VAL A 416 -29.30 -27.23 0.86
CA VAL A 416 -28.08 -27.99 0.51
C VAL A 416 -28.33 -29.50 0.63
N ARG A 417 -29.10 -29.94 1.64
CA ARG A 417 -29.53 -31.34 1.78
C ARG A 417 -30.43 -31.80 0.63
N THR A 418 -31.35 -30.94 0.17
CA THR A 418 -32.16 -31.20 -1.03
C THR A 418 -31.31 -31.25 -2.29
N ALA A 419 -30.32 -30.36 -2.45
CA ALA A 419 -29.39 -30.38 -3.58
C ALA A 419 -28.58 -31.69 -3.63
N PHE A 420 -28.07 -32.17 -2.48
CA PHE A 420 -27.43 -33.48 -2.39
C PHE A 420 -28.37 -34.63 -2.81
N ARG A 421 -29.62 -34.64 -2.31
CA ARG A 421 -30.65 -35.62 -2.73
C ARG A 421 -30.97 -35.56 -4.23
N GLN A 422 -30.94 -34.36 -4.83
CA GLN A 422 -31.12 -34.15 -6.27
C GLN A 422 -29.91 -34.59 -7.12
N GLY A 423 -28.80 -35.02 -6.51
CA GLY A 423 -27.59 -35.49 -7.17
C GLY A 423 -26.49 -34.43 -7.38
N TYR A 424 -26.64 -33.23 -6.81
CA TYR A 424 -25.56 -32.23 -6.82
C TYR A 424 -24.49 -32.57 -5.79
N ARG A 425 -23.21 -32.43 -6.17
CA ARG A 425 -22.06 -32.55 -5.27
C ARG A 425 -21.36 -31.20 -5.15
N ILE A 426 -20.79 -30.91 -3.97
CA ILE A 426 -19.91 -29.74 -3.78
C ILE A 426 -18.64 -29.97 -4.60
N THR A 427 -18.33 -29.05 -5.51
CA THR A 427 -17.12 -29.08 -6.35
C THR A 427 -16.03 -28.16 -5.81
N HIS A 428 -16.40 -27.08 -5.11
CA HIS A 428 -15.46 -26.21 -4.40
C HIS A 428 -16.06 -25.65 -3.12
N THR A 429 -15.19 -25.31 -2.16
CA THR A 429 -15.52 -24.54 -0.96
C THR A 429 -14.47 -23.47 -0.78
N GLY A 430 -14.87 -22.20 -0.89
CA GLY A 430 -13.96 -21.07 -0.79
C GLY A 430 -14.44 -20.02 0.22
N LEU A 431 -13.51 -19.27 0.78
CA LEU A 431 -13.77 -18.14 1.66
C LEU A 431 -14.17 -16.91 0.85
N LEU A 432 -15.13 -16.14 1.36
CA LEU A 432 -15.42 -14.78 0.89
C LEU A 432 -14.68 -13.76 1.77
N CYS A 433 -14.88 -13.84 3.09
CA CYS A 433 -14.21 -12.99 4.08
C CYS A 433 -14.12 -13.69 5.45
N TRP A 434 -13.15 -13.30 6.29
CA TRP A 434 -12.87 -13.93 7.59
C TRP A 434 -12.28 -12.99 8.63
N THR A 435 -12.43 -13.36 9.91
CA THR A 435 -11.89 -12.67 11.10
C THR A 435 -11.34 -13.71 12.08
N PRO A 436 -10.31 -13.39 12.89
CA PRO A 436 -10.00 -14.16 14.10
C PRO A 436 -11.26 -14.44 14.94
N ILE A 437 -11.30 -15.58 15.64
CA ILE A 437 -12.45 -15.93 16.50
C ILE A 437 -12.58 -14.86 17.60
N PRO A 438 -13.74 -14.18 17.74
CA PRO A 438 -13.92 -13.13 18.74
C PRO A 438 -13.90 -13.67 20.18
N ARG A 439 -13.60 -12.81 21.14
CA ARG A 439 -13.64 -13.13 22.58
C ARG A 439 -15.08 -13.56 22.98
N PRO A 440 -15.28 -14.49 23.94
CA PRO A 440 -16.61 -15.03 24.27
C PRO A 440 -17.67 -13.96 24.57
N ARG A 441 -17.34 -12.90 25.29
CA ARG A 441 -18.23 -11.74 25.55
C ARG A 441 -18.69 -11.00 24.28
N ASP A 442 -17.88 -11.00 23.22
CA ASP A 442 -18.09 -10.24 21.98
C ASP A 442 -18.80 -11.09 20.90
N VAL A 443 -18.89 -12.41 21.11
CA VAL A 443 -19.54 -13.40 20.23
C VAL A 443 -20.95 -13.03 19.77
N PRO A 444 -21.87 -12.51 20.62
CA PRO A 444 -23.24 -12.21 20.18
C PRO A 444 -23.28 -11.07 19.16
N ARG A 445 -22.55 -9.98 19.43
CA ARG A 445 -22.46 -8.79 18.57
C ARG A 445 -21.76 -9.10 17.26
N VAL A 446 -20.61 -9.79 17.31
CA VAL A 446 -19.87 -10.19 16.11
C VAL A 446 -20.66 -11.22 15.28
N ARG A 447 -21.50 -12.06 15.89
CA ARG A 447 -22.37 -12.97 15.14
C ARG A 447 -23.48 -12.22 14.41
N ALA A 448 -24.04 -11.16 14.99
CA ALA A 448 -24.94 -10.26 14.26
C ALA A 448 -24.24 -9.65 13.03
N LEU A 449 -23.00 -9.15 13.19
CA LEU A 449 -22.23 -8.60 12.06
C LEU A 449 -21.98 -9.63 10.96
N PHE A 450 -21.63 -10.87 11.31
CA PHE A 450 -21.43 -11.92 10.32
C PHE A 450 -22.72 -12.34 9.60
N LEU A 451 -23.88 -12.24 10.24
CA LEU A 451 -25.18 -12.40 9.57
C LEU A 451 -25.50 -11.22 8.64
N ALA A 452 -25.21 -9.97 9.05
CA ALA A 452 -25.40 -8.80 8.19
C ALA A 452 -24.51 -8.85 6.94
N LEU A 453 -23.21 -9.16 7.10
CA LEU A 453 -22.26 -9.37 6.00
C LEU A 453 -22.69 -10.55 5.09
N GLU A 454 -23.23 -11.64 5.68
CA GLU A 454 -23.76 -12.79 4.92
C GLU A 454 -25.01 -12.40 4.12
N ALA A 455 -25.88 -11.54 4.67
CA ALA A 455 -27.01 -10.97 3.95
C ALA A 455 -26.54 -10.11 2.77
N THR A 456 -25.62 -9.15 3.00
CA THR A 456 -25.12 -8.25 1.94
C THR A 456 -24.53 -9.04 0.79
N LEU A 457 -23.63 -9.98 1.07
CA LEU A 457 -23.00 -10.79 0.02
C LEU A 457 -24.03 -11.69 -0.69
N THR A 458 -24.99 -12.28 0.04
CA THR A 458 -26.02 -13.16 -0.55
C THR A 458 -26.97 -12.40 -1.47
N CYS A 459 -27.33 -11.17 -1.12
CA CYS A 459 -28.21 -10.30 -1.91
C CYS A 459 -27.45 -9.70 -3.09
N MET A 460 -26.28 -9.11 -2.85
CA MET A 460 -25.39 -8.55 -3.87
C MET A 460 -25.07 -9.57 -4.96
N PHE A 461 -24.82 -10.84 -4.62
CA PHE A 461 -24.56 -11.90 -5.60
C PHE A 461 -25.80 -12.73 -5.98
N PHE A 462 -27.01 -12.31 -5.61
CA PHE A 462 -28.30 -13.00 -5.88
C PHE A 462 -28.31 -14.50 -5.58
N VAL A 463 -27.53 -14.92 -4.57
CA VAL A 463 -27.37 -16.32 -4.12
C VAL A 463 -28.59 -16.82 -3.34
N GLN A 464 -29.50 -15.92 -2.97
CA GLN A 464 -30.86 -16.24 -2.50
C GLN A 464 -31.88 -16.39 -3.64
N THR A 465 -32.88 -17.24 -3.45
CA THR A 465 -34.10 -17.29 -4.28
C THR A 465 -34.79 -15.91 -4.34
N LYS A 466 -35.50 -15.61 -5.45
CA LYS A 466 -36.24 -14.35 -5.61
C LYS A 466 -37.20 -14.15 -4.42
N HIS A 467 -37.16 -12.96 -3.83
CA HIS A 467 -37.89 -12.62 -2.61
C HIS A 467 -38.25 -11.13 -2.64
N ILE A 468 -39.24 -10.70 -1.85
CA ILE A 468 -39.70 -9.29 -1.81
C ILE A 468 -38.61 -8.30 -1.33
N GLU A 469 -37.46 -8.80 -0.88
CA GLU A 469 -36.31 -8.00 -0.42
C GLU A 469 -35.48 -7.46 -1.58
N ASP A 470 -35.48 -8.17 -2.71
CA ASP A 470 -34.75 -7.76 -3.92
C ASP A 470 -35.23 -6.38 -4.44
N MET A 471 -36.46 -5.97 -4.10
CA MET A 471 -37.02 -4.65 -4.42
C MET A 471 -36.33 -3.51 -3.67
N TYR A 472 -36.04 -3.69 -2.38
CA TYR A 472 -35.48 -2.67 -1.49
C TYR A 472 -33.99 -2.41 -1.76
N TRP A 473 -33.29 -3.32 -2.44
CA TRP A 473 -31.84 -3.29 -2.61
C TRP A 473 -31.37 -3.16 -4.06
N LYS A 474 -32.28 -3.09 -5.03
CA LYS A 474 -31.97 -2.96 -6.47
C LYS A 474 -31.12 -1.72 -6.80
N HIS A 475 -31.20 -0.66 -5.99
CA HIS A 475 -30.43 0.58 -6.17
C HIS A 475 -29.06 0.59 -5.47
N ILE A 476 -28.75 -0.43 -4.64
CA ILE A 476 -27.50 -0.52 -3.85
C ILE A 476 -26.41 -1.27 -4.62
N PHE A 477 -26.79 -2.16 -5.55
CA PHE A 477 -25.89 -3.06 -6.27
C PHE A 477 -25.91 -2.79 -7.79
N PRO A 478 -24.77 -2.87 -8.49
CA PRO A 478 -24.64 -2.38 -9.88
C PRO A 478 -25.07 -3.38 -10.97
N TRP A 479 -25.70 -4.50 -10.62
CA TRP A 479 -26.22 -5.51 -11.54
C TRP A 479 -27.51 -6.13 -10.98
N VAL A 480 -28.31 -6.81 -11.80
CA VAL A 480 -29.61 -7.38 -11.43
C VAL A 480 -29.60 -8.90 -11.31
N ARG A 481 -30.74 -9.48 -10.91
CA ARG A 481 -30.90 -10.92 -10.67
C ARG A 481 -30.76 -11.75 -11.95
N GLU A 482 -31.07 -11.13 -13.08
CA GLU A 482 -31.07 -11.72 -14.41
C GLU A 482 -29.64 -11.90 -14.97
N ASP A 483 -28.63 -11.22 -14.41
CA ASP A 483 -27.24 -11.26 -14.87
C ASP A 483 -26.43 -12.48 -14.37
N VAL A 484 -26.95 -13.30 -13.45
CA VAL A 484 -26.16 -14.35 -12.76
C VAL A 484 -26.16 -15.71 -13.48
N GLU A 485 -24.98 -16.26 -13.77
CA GLU A 485 -24.79 -17.56 -14.45
C GLU A 485 -25.21 -18.81 -13.63
N TYR A 486 -25.81 -18.65 -12.46
CA TYR A 486 -25.93 -19.71 -11.44
C TYR A 486 -27.25 -19.68 -10.68
N SER A 487 -27.78 -20.87 -10.37
CA SER A 487 -29.00 -20.94 -9.56
C SER A 487 -28.71 -20.74 -8.07
N PRO A 488 -29.53 -19.95 -7.35
CA PRO A 488 -29.39 -19.79 -5.91
C PRO A 488 -29.70 -21.08 -5.12
N LEU A 489 -29.13 -21.19 -3.92
CA LEU A 489 -29.49 -22.20 -2.91
C LEU A 489 -29.73 -21.62 -1.51
N CYS A 490 -29.53 -20.32 -1.30
CA CYS A 490 -30.00 -19.65 -0.09
C CYS A 490 -31.52 -19.39 -0.20
N CYS A 491 -32.24 -19.56 0.90
CA CYS A 491 -33.69 -19.37 0.99
C CYS A 491 -34.09 -18.61 2.26
N ARG A 492 -33.15 -17.81 2.79
CA ARG A 492 -33.28 -17.05 4.04
C ARG A 492 -32.49 -15.77 3.93
N SER A 493 -33.10 -14.68 4.36
CA SER A 493 -32.40 -13.43 4.63
C SER A 493 -31.69 -13.51 5.97
N ALA A 494 -30.38 -13.24 6.00
CA ALA A 494 -29.65 -13.19 7.27
C ALA A 494 -29.96 -11.92 8.09
N LEU A 495 -30.69 -10.94 7.53
CA LEU A 495 -31.33 -9.86 8.30
C LEU A 495 -32.62 -10.30 9.03
N LYS A 496 -33.12 -11.51 8.76
CA LYS A 496 -34.27 -12.14 9.44
C LYS A 496 -33.90 -13.38 10.26
N GLU A 497 -32.66 -13.86 10.22
CA GLU A 497 -32.24 -14.99 11.05
C GLU A 497 -32.13 -14.59 12.53
N THR A 498 -32.75 -15.38 13.41
CA THR A 498 -32.64 -15.24 14.87
C THR A 498 -31.24 -15.65 15.35
N ILE A 499 -30.58 -14.81 16.13
CA ILE A 499 -29.25 -15.08 16.69
C ILE A 499 -29.37 -16.13 17.80
N ARG A 500 -29.20 -17.41 17.48
CA ARG A 500 -29.50 -18.50 18.44
C ARG A 500 -28.49 -18.59 19.59
N GLY A 501 -28.97 -18.25 20.79
CA GLY A 501 -28.31 -18.49 22.07
C GLY A 501 -27.20 -17.51 22.40
N TYR A 502 -26.80 -17.47 23.68
CA TYR A 502 -25.80 -16.55 24.24
C TYR A 502 -26.22 -15.07 24.21
N GLN A 503 -27.51 -14.76 24.11
CA GLN A 503 -28.03 -13.40 24.15
C GLN A 503 -28.26 -12.94 25.61
N ASP A 504 -28.80 -13.85 26.42
CA ASP A 504 -29.34 -13.60 27.76
C ASP A 504 -28.33 -13.98 28.88
N LEU A 505 -27.07 -14.19 28.52
CA LEU A 505 -26.01 -14.67 29.41
C LEU A 505 -24.96 -13.58 29.65
N SER A 506 -24.52 -13.43 30.91
CA SER A 506 -23.49 -12.45 31.30
C SER A 506 -22.12 -12.78 30.69
N ALA A 507 -21.23 -11.79 30.63
CA ALA A 507 -19.87 -11.98 30.11
C ALA A 507 -19.13 -13.14 30.80
N ASP A 508 -19.32 -13.29 32.10
CA ASP A 508 -18.68 -14.32 32.92
C ASP A 508 -19.27 -15.72 32.65
N GLN A 509 -20.58 -15.80 32.46
CA GLN A 509 -21.26 -17.04 32.04
C GLN A 509 -20.78 -17.49 30.64
N LEU A 510 -20.53 -16.54 29.72
CA LEU A 510 -19.97 -16.83 28.40
C LEU A 510 -18.53 -17.37 28.49
N GLU A 511 -17.70 -16.79 29.35
CA GLU A 511 -16.30 -17.19 29.55
C GLU A 511 -16.17 -18.53 30.30
N ASP A 512 -17.05 -18.80 31.28
CA ASP A 512 -17.16 -20.09 31.96
C ASP A 512 -17.57 -21.22 30.99
N ILE A 513 -18.63 -21.01 30.19
CA ILE A 513 -19.07 -21.99 29.19
C ILE A 513 -17.96 -22.24 28.14
N TYR A 514 -17.22 -21.21 27.77
CA TYR A 514 -16.06 -21.32 26.87
C TYR A 514 -14.93 -22.14 27.50
N THR A 515 -14.58 -21.85 28.76
CA THR A 515 -13.55 -22.53 29.55
C THR A 515 -13.90 -24.01 29.77
N LYS A 516 -15.14 -24.31 30.18
CA LYS A 516 -15.67 -25.68 30.32
C LYS A 516 -15.59 -26.46 29.00
N ARG A 517 -15.91 -25.83 27.86
CA ARG A 517 -15.76 -26.44 26.52
C ARG A 517 -14.31 -26.69 26.13
N ILE A 518 -13.38 -25.77 26.42
CA ILE A 518 -11.95 -25.97 26.19
C ILE A 518 -11.43 -27.13 27.06
N SER A 519 -11.81 -27.18 28.33
CA SER A 519 -11.43 -28.26 29.25
C SER A 519 -11.94 -29.62 28.77
N HIS A 520 -13.24 -29.72 28.48
CA HIS A 520 -13.84 -30.95 27.94
C HIS A 520 -13.20 -31.38 26.62
N ARG A 521 -12.90 -30.44 25.71
CA ARG A 521 -12.19 -30.72 24.45
C ARG A 521 -10.75 -31.17 24.68
N ARG A 522 -10.02 -30.59 25.66
CA ARG A 522 -8.69 -31.06 26.06
C ARG A 522 -8.76 -32.50 26.60
N SER A 523 -9.79 -32.84 27.36
CA SER A 523 -10.05 -34.22 27.82
C SER A 523 -10.31 -35.17 26.64
N LEU A 524 -11.23 -34.84 25.73
CA LEU A 524 -11.50 -35.63 24.53
C LEU A 524 -10.25 -35.82 23.65
N MET A 525 -9.42 -34.78 23.47
CA MET A 525 -8.17 -34.89 22.71
C MET A 525 -7.13 -35.78 23.41
N ARG A 526 -7.04 -35.78 24.74
CA ARG A 526 -6.23 -36.75 25.51
C ARG A 526 -6.79 -38.18 25.32
N GLY A 527 -8.11 -38.35 25.29
CA GLY A 527 -8.80 -39.59 24.97
C GLY A 527 -8.44 -40.11 23.57
N TYR A 528 -8.66 -39.32 22.52
CA TYR A 528 -8.30 -39.69 21.15
C TYR A 528 -6.79 -39.93 20.98
N ALA A 529 -5.93 -39.21 21.69
CA ALA A 529 -4.48 -39.47 21.69
C ALA A 529 -4.15 -40.85 22.31
N ARG A 530 -4.79 -41.23 23.43
CA ARG A 530 -4.73 -42.60 23.98
C ARG A 530 -5.20 -43.63 22.94
N THR A 531 -6.42 -43.47 22.39
CA THR A 531 -7.00 -44.44 21.43
C THR A 531 -6.17 -44.55 20.14
N HIS A 532 -5.59 -43.46 19.65
CA HIS A 532 -4.75 -43.46 18.45
C HIS A 532 -3.37 -44.08 18.71
N LYS A 533 -2.78 -43.89 19.91
CA LYS A 533 -1.54 -44.55 20.33
C LYS A 533 -1.75 -46.06 20.48
N ILE A 534 -2.89 -46.49 21.02
CA ILE A 534 -3.30 -47.90 21.11
C ILE A 534 -3.48 -48.51 19.71
N ARG A 535 -4.27 -47.86 18.83
CA ARG A 535 -4.51 -48.35 17.46
C ARG A 535 -3.24 -48.47 16.59
N LYS A 536 -2.18 -47.70 16.87
CA LYS A 536 -0.92 -47.77 16.11
C LYS A 536 0.05 -48.87 16.57
N LEU A 537 -0.22 -49.54 17.69
CA LEU A 537 0.67 -50.55 18.28
C LEU A 537 0.05 -51.96 18.35
N ALA A 538 -1.23 -52.12 17.98
CA ALA A 538 -1.91 -53.40 18.01
C ALA A 538 -1.62 -54.23 16.74
N LYS A 539 -0.73 -55.23 16.86
CA LYS A 539 -0.63 -56.36 15.92
C LYS A 539 -1.12 -57.71 16.46
N ASN A 540 -1.34 -57.83 17.77
CA ASN A 540 -2.05 -58.97 18.38
C ASN A 540 -2.74 -58.53 19.68
N ALA A 541 -4.03 -58.86 19.85
CA ALA A 541 -4.89 -58.21 20.84
C ALA A 541 -4.72 -58.71 22.29
N VAL A 542 -4.35 -59.98 22.47
CA VAL A 542 -4.30 -60.63 23.80
C VAL A 542 -3.12 -60.13 24.63
N ALA A 543 -1.92 -60.09 24.04
CA ALA A 543 -0.67 -59.71 24.74
C ALA A 543 -0.70 -58.28 25.32
N PHE A 544 -1.48 -57.37 24.73
CA PHE A 544 -1.62 -55.99 25.21
C PHE A 544 -2.32 -55.90 26.58
N ARG A 545 -3.17 -56.87 26.94
CA ARG A 545 -3.86 -56.87 28.25
C ARG A 545 -2.91 -57.23 29.39
N LYS A 546 -2.10 -58.27 29.23
CA LYS A 546 -1.17 -58.77 30.28
C LYS A 546 -0.12 -57.72 30.67
N LYS A 547 0.56 -57.11 29.68
CA LYS A 547 1.62 -56.11 29.94
C LYS A 547 1.16 -54.81 30.64
N ASN A 548 -0.12 -54.45 30.57
CA ASN A 548 -0.62 -53.25 31.28
C ASN A 548 -0.72 -53.44 32.79
N ALA A 549 -0.91 -54.68 33.28
CA ALA A 549 -0.87 -54.97 34.71
C ALA A 549 0.56 -54.78 35.25
N GLU A 550 1.52 -55.46 34.60
CA GLU A 550 2.95 -55.44 34.95
C GLU A 550 3.56 -54.02 34.93
N HIS A 551 3.21 -53.19 33.94
CA HIS A 551 3.80 -51.86 33.77
C HIS A 551 3.23 -50.81 34.75
N SER A 552 2.06 -51.05 35.35
CA SER A 552 1.45 -50.12 36.32
C SER A 552 2.19 -50.11 37.66
N LEU A 553 2.91 -51.20 38.00
CA LEU A 553 3.71 -51.36 39.21
C LEU A 553 5.06 -50.62 39.20
N LYS A 554 5.53 -50.11 38.06
CA LYS A 554 6.89 -49.56 37.87
C LYS A 554 6.93 -48.03 37.74
N HIS A 555 6.10 -47.33 38.51
CA HIS A 555 5.89 -45.88 38.32
C HIS A 555 6.83 -44.96 39.13
N TYR A 556 7.76 -45.51 39.91
CA TYR A 556 8.54 -44.75 40.91
C TYR A 556 9.97 -44.42 40.45
N ASN A 557 10.39 -43.17 40.70
CA ASN A 557 11.74 -42.59 40.58
C ASN A 557 12.43 -42.58 39.20
N LYS A 558 12.51 -41.40 38.57
CA LYS A 558 13.77 -40.67 38.28
C LYS A 558 13.53 -39.37 37.48
N ASP A 559 13.60 -38.25 38.18
CA ASP A 559 13.80 -36.92 37.58
C ASP A 559 15.29 -36.63 37.31
N THR A 560 15.55 -35.51 36.61
CA THR A 560 16.86 -34.88 36.35
C THR A 560 17.76 -35.49 35.24
N VAL A 561 18.76 -34.69 34.81
CA VAL A 561 19.83 -34.97 33.83
C VAL A 561 19.43 -35.06 32.33
N ALA A 562 19.29 -33.90 31.67
CA ALA A 562 19.41 -33.77 30.20
C ALA A 562 19.84 -32.35 29.73
N GLY A 563 20.50 -31.55 30.59
CA GLY A 563 20.64 -30.10 30.44
C GLY A 563 21.98 -29.56 29.90
N ALA A 564 22.64 -30.23 28.94
CA ALA A 564 23.94 -29.77 28.43
C ALA A 564 24.21 -30.12 26.95
N SER A 565 25.22 -29.46 26.36
CA SER A 565 25.86 -29.81 25.07
C SER A 565 25.12 -29.53 23.74
N LYS A 566 24.48 -28.36 23.57
CA LYS A 566 24.13 -27.84 22.23
C LYS A 566 24.46 -26.36 21.92
N GLN A 567 25.00 -25.59 22.89
CA GLN A 567 25.12 -24.13 22.73
C GLN A 567 26.55 -23.59 22.51
N ARG A 568 27.61 -24.37 22.81
CA ARG A 568 29.01 -23.91 22.63
C ARG A 568 29.45 -23.82 21.17
N THR A 569 29.01 -24.73 20.30
CA THR A 569 29.46 -24.83 18.89
C THR A 569 29.02 -23.67 18.00
N ARG A 570 28.03 -22.87 18.40
CA ARG A 570 27.46 -21.79 17.55
C ARG A 570 28.03 -20.39 17.81
N LYS A 571 28.76 -20.18 18.93
CA LYS A 571 29.36 -18.88 19.28
C LYS A 571 30.78 -18.66 18.69
N ALA A 572 31.42 -19.69 18.15
CA ALA A 572 32.75 -19.59 17.54
C ALA A 572 32.73 -18.96 16.13
N ALA A 573 31.66 -19.15 15.36
CA ALA A 573 31.61 -18.82 13.93
C ALA A 573 31.28 -17.34 13.60
N ILE A 574 31.28 -16.43 14.59
CA ILE A 574 30.80 -15.03 14.45
C ILE A 574 31.88 -14.03 14.93
N ARG A 575 33.18 -14.39 14.81
CA ARG A 575 34.31 -13.55 15.26
C ARG A 575 35.49 -13.51 14.27
N SER A 576 35.27 -13.06 13.03
CA SER A 576 36.35 -12.53 12.15
C SER A 576 35.84 -11.94 10.82
N ALA A 577 35.44 -10.65 10.79
CA ALA A 577 35.38 -9.83 9.56
C ALA A 577 35.24 -8.32 9.89
N ALA A 578 35.90 -7.47 9.08
CA ALA A 578 35.79 -5.99 9.00
C ALA A 578 36.14 -5.12 10.24
N ARG A 579 37.04 -4.13 10.03
CA ARG A 579 37.24 -2.93 10.89
C ARG A 579 36.35 -1.77 10.40
N HIS A 580 36.30 -0.65 11.13
CA HIS A 580 35.24 0.37 10.97
C HIS A 580 35.55 1.45 9.90
N PRO A 581 34.77 1.56 8.80
CA PRO A 581 34.94 2.61 7.79
C PRO A 581 34.13 3.88 8.10
N CYS A 582 34.61 5.06 7.70
CA CYS A 582 33.74 6.19 7.40
C CYS A 582 33.16 6.03 5.99
N GLY A 583 31.84 5.83 5.89
CA GLY A 583 31.14 5.77 4.59
C GLY A 583 31.33 7.01 3.71
N PRO A 584 30.99 8.23 4.20
CA PRO A 584 31.19 9.48 3.45
C PRO A 584 32.65 9.84 3.10
N CYS A 585 33.64 9.23 3.75
CA CYS A 585 35.05 9.65 3.69
C CYS A 585 36.01 8.63 3.07
N GLY A 586 35.58 7.37 2.88
CA GLY A 586 36.41 6.26 2.40
C GLY A 586 37.53 5.79 3.36
N ARG A 587 37.74 6.44 4.50
CA ARG A 587 38.83 6.12 5.44
C ARG A 587 38.44 5.07 6.47
N ASN A 588 39.35 4.12 6.75
CA ASN A 588 39.18 3.09 7.78
C ASN A 588 39.80 3.51 9.12
N PHE A 589 39.19 3.07 10.21
CA PHE A 589 39.60 3.37 11.58
C PHE A 589 39.60 2.12 12.45
N ASP A 590 40.66 1.95 13.25
CA ASP A 590 40.88 0.74 14.06
C ASP A 590 39.99 0.63 15.30
N SER A 591 39.24 1.68 15.65
CA SER A 591 38.27 1.64 16.75
C SER A 591 37.04 2.52 16.51
N PRO A 592 35.88 2.18 17.12
CA PRO A 592 34.70 3.04 17.10
C PRO A 592 34.95 4.44 17.66
N SER A 593 35.85 4.57 18.64
CA SER A 593 36.20 5.87 19.26
C SER A 593 36.97 6.79 18.30
N ALA A 594 37.87 6.23 17.48
CA ALA A 594 38.57 6.99 16.44
C ALA A 594 37.59 7.46 15.34
N LEU A 595 36.70 6.58 14.88
CA LEU A 595 35.62 6.96 13.96
C LEU A 595 34.69 8.00 14.59
N LYS A 596 34.34 7.90 15.87
CA LYS A 596 33.49 8.86 16.57
C LYS A 596 34.15 10.25 16.71
N LYS A 597 35.46 10.32 16.97
CA LYS A 597 36.21 11.60 16.91
C LYS A 597 36.17 12.20 15.48
N HIS A 598 36.35 11.38 14.46
CA HIS A 598 36.34 11.83 13.06
C HIS A 598 34.96 12.30 12.57
N LEU A 599 33.87 11.70 13.05
CA LEU A 599 32.50 12.14 12.77
C LEU A 599 32.13 13.46 13.47
N GLY A 600 32.91 13.90 14.46
CA GLY A 600 32.69 15.11 15.24
C GLY A 600 33.50 16.34 14.80
N THR A 601 34.01 16.38 13.57
CA THR A 601 34.73 17.55 13.03
C THR A 601 33.86 18.35 12.07
N ASP A 602 33.95 19.68 12.10
CA ASP A 602 33.02 20.59 11.41
C ASP A 602 32.96 20.39 9.89
N ARG A 603 34.06 19.90 9.29
CA ARG A 603 34.14 19.51 7.87
C ARG A 603 33.12 18.43 7.47
N HIS A 604 32.47 17.74 8.41
CA HIS A 604 31.46 16.71 8.14
C HIS A 604 30.01 17.26 8.14
N ALA A 605 29.75 18.42 8.74
CA ALA A 605 28.39 18.82 9.15
C ALA A 605 27.55 19.53 8.06
N SER A 606 28.14 19.95 6.95
CA SER A 606 27.65 21.09 6.15
C SER A 606 26.86 20.78 4.85
N LYS A 607 26.24 19.59 4.70
CA LYS A 607 25.44 19.24 3.49
C LYS A 607 24.25 18.30 3.76
N LEU A 608 23.00 18.74 3.49
CA LEU A 608 21.85 17.88 3.07
C LEU A 608 20.53 18.66 2.82
N ALA A 609 19.90 18.49 1.64
CA ALA A 609 18.55 18.99 1.31
C ALA A 609 17.73 18.02 0.39
N LEU A 610 16.61 18.50 -0.18
CA LEU A 610 15.31 17.82 0.06
C LEU A 610 14.18 18.14 -0.95
N GLN A 611 13.72 17.16 -1.77
CA GLN A 611 12.30 16.97 -2.13
C GLN A 611 11.97 15.55 -2.64
N ALA A 612 10.76 15.04 -2.31
CA ALA A 612 10.36 13.61 -2.12
C ALA A 612 11.27 12.75 -1.24
N ALA A 613 12.56 13.06 -1.22
CA ALA A 613 13.29 13.25 0.02
C ALA A 613 12.49 14.08 1.07
N GLY A 614 11.42 14.82 0.75
CA GLY A 614 10.49 15.37 1.75
C GLY A 614 9.89 14.30 2.67
N ALA A 615 9.07 13.38 2.11
CA ALA A 615 8.50 12.27 2.88
C ALA A 615 9.58 11.33 3.46
N ALA A 616 10.69 11.11 2.73
CA ALA A 616 11.78 10.28 3.22
C ALA A 616 12.60 10.94 4.35
N VAL A 617 12.78 12.27 4.33
CA VAL A 617 13.46 13.02 5.41
C VAL A 617 12.54 13.16 6.61
N ALA A 618 11.23 13.35 6.41
CA ALA A 618 10.26 13.22 7.50
C ALA A 618 10.35 11.83 8.16
N TYR A 619 10.37 10.75 7.36
CA TYR A 619 10.55 9.39 7.89
C TYR A 619 11.93 9.16 8.54
N ARG A 620 12.98 9.80 8.02
CA ARG A 620 14.33 9.81 8.61
C ARG A 620 14.34 10.49 9.97
N GLN A 621 13.77 11.70 10.07
CA GLN A 621 13.63 12.45 11.32
C GLN A 621 12.84 11.63 12.34
N MET A 622 11.65 11.13 11.98
CA MET A 622 10.85 10.25 12.84
C MET A 622 11.66 9.03 13.30
N SER A 623 12.38 8.37 12.41
CA SER A 623 13.16 7.17 12.76
C SER A 623 14.35 7.46 13.67
N LEU A 624 15.07 8.56 13.44
CA LEU A 624 16.19 9.00 14.29
C LEU A 624 15.72 9.41 15.69
N LEU A 625 14.61 10.14 15.80
CA LEU A 625 14.01 10.55 17.08
C LEU A 625 13.40 9.34 17.84
N LEU A 626 12.81 8.38 17.13
CA LEU A 626 12.45 7.05 17.66
C LEU A 626 13.69 6.18 17.99
N ARG A 627 14.91 6.69 17.80
CA ARG A 627 16.20 6.01 18.04
C ARG A 627 16.35 4.67 17.29
N ARG A 628 15.68 4.53 16.14
CA ARG A 628 15.87 3.38 15.22
C ARG A 628 17.27 3.48 14.59
N PRO A 629 18.03 2.38 14.46
CA PRO A 629 19.34 2.41 13.80
C PRO A 629 19.24 2.88 12.35
N PRO A 630 19.98 3.95 11.95
CA PRO A 630 19.98 4.44 10.57
C PRO A 630 20.92 3.63 9.66
N GLY A 631 20.68 3.70 8.36
CA GLY A 631 21.49 3.14 7.28
C GLY A 631 22.16 4.21 6.41
N ARG A 632 22.20 3.97 5.09
CA ARG A 632 22.82 4.89 4.10
C ARG A 632 22.16 6.27 4.14
N GLU A 633 22.98 7.33 4.05
CA GLU A 633 22.54 8.75 4.09
C GLU A 633 21.63 9.07 5.31
N ALA A 634 21.88 8.34 6.41
CA ALA A 634 21.12 8.33 7.66
C ALA A 634 19.63 7.91 7.56
N TYR A 635 19.14 7.51 6.39
CA TYR A 635 17.77 7.00 6.23
C TYR A 635 17.60 5.64 6.93
N PRO A 636 16.39 5.31 7.44
CA PRO A 636 16.13 3.99 8.02
C PRO A 636 16.17 2.90 6.94
N GLY A 637 16.54 1.68 7.34
CA GLY A 637 16.77 0.56 6.41
C GLY A 637 15.54 0.11 5.60
N ASP A 638 14.33 0.54 5.98
CA ASP A 638 13.06 0.26 5.32
C ASP A 638 12.54 1.45 4.48
N VAL A 639 13.34 2.49 4.21
CA VAL A 639 12.94 3.61 3.34
C VAL A 639 12.58 3.15 1.92
N PHE A 640 13.19 2.07 1.41
CA PHE A 640 12.76 1.43 0.15
C PHE A 640 11.35 0.83 0.27
N TYR A 641 11.01 0.23 1.43
CA TYR A 641 9.68 -0.31 1.68
C TYR A 641 8.63 0.81 1.77
N LEU A 642 8.99 1.98 2.34
CA LEU A 642 8.13 3.17 2.35
C LEU A 642 7.69 3.58 0.93
N HIS A 643 8.64 3.72 0.00
CA HIS A 643 8.34 4.14 -1.38
C HIS A 643 7.64 3.05 -2.20
N SER A 644 8.06 1.79 -2.08
CA SER A 644 7.46 0.69 -2.83
C SER A 644 6.02 0.38 -2.38
N ARG A 645 5.75 0.31 -1.07
CA ARG A 645 4.39 0.09 -0.55
C ARG A 645 3.42 1.25 -0.85
N LEU A 646 3.95 2.43 -1.16
CA LEU A 646 3.19 3.59 -1.64
C LEU A 646 2.91 3.45 -3.15
N LEU A 647 3.96 3.40 -3.97
CA LEU A 647 3.84 3.50 -5.43
C LEU A 647 3.18 2.26 -6.04
N GLU A 648 3.38 1.06 -5.48
CA GLU A 648 2.71 -0.17 -5.95
C GLU A 648 1.19 -0.18 -5.74
N ARG A 649 0.63 0.78 -5.00
CA ARG A 649 -0.83 0.99 -4.92
C ARG A 649 -1.40 1.49 -6.25
N SER A 650 -0.58 2.18 -7.04
CA SER A 650 -0.92 2.78 -8.33
C SER A 650 -0.71 1.77 -9.46
N ALA A 651 -1.80 1.27 -10.03
CA ALA A 651 -1.81 0.29 -11.12
C ALA A 651 -3.07 0.42 -11.98
N LYS A 652 -3.03 -0.19 -13.19
CA LYS A 652 -4.24 -0.51 -13.98
C LYS A 652 -4.84 -1.82 -13.44
N MET A 653 -6.09 -1.77 -13.02
CA MET A 653 -6.88 -2.92 -12.59
C MET A 653 -7.54 -3.57 -13.81
N ASN A 654 -7.71 -4.90 -13.80
CA ASN A 654 -8.33 -5.59 -14.95
C ASN A 654 -9.85 -5.40 -15.05
N ASP A 655 -10.41 -5.72 -16.21
CA ASP A 655 -11.80 -5.46 -16.57
C ASP A 655 -12.83 -6.10 -15.61
N LYS A 656 -12.46 -7.22 -14.96
CA LYS A 656 -13.32 -7.88 -13.95
C LYS A 656 -13.46 -7.06 -12.67
N LEU A 657 -12.66 -6.00 -12.53
CA LEU A 657 -12.60 -5.09 -11.38
C LEU A 657 -13.07 -3.68 -11.77
N GLY A 658 -13.85 -3.57 -12.86
CA GLY A 658 -14.28 -2.29 -13.43
C GLY A 658 -13.22 -1.58 -14.28
N GLY A 659 -12.04 -2.18 -14.50
CA GLY A 659 -11.00 -1.58 -15.33
C GLY A 659 -10.38 -0.29 -14.79
N GLY A 660 -10.60 0.04 -13.52
CA GLY A 660 -10.12 1.29 -12.90
C GLY A 660 -8.59 1.42 -12.91
N SER A 661 -8.09 2.65 -12.82
CA SER A 661 -6.65 2.93 -12.87
C SER A 661 -6.25 4.05 -11.94
N LEU A 662 -5.14 3.88 -11.22
CA LEU A 662 -4.45 4.95 -10.51
C LEU A 662 -3.05 5.11 -11.11
N THR A 663 -2.80 6.23 -11.78
CA THR A 663 -1.48 6.64 -12.28
C THR A 663 -0.75 7.42 -11.19
N ALA A 664 0.57 7.25 -11.04
CA ALA A 664 1.38 8.03 -10.10
C ALA A 664 2.48 8.80 -10.82
N LEU A 665 2.60 10.09 -10.51
CA LEU A 665 3.67 10.98 -10.95
C LEU A 665 4.50 11.46 -9.73
N PRO A 666 5.31 10.61 -9.08
CA PRO A 666 6.19 11.06 -8.01
C PRO A 666 7.19 12.10 -8.52
N ILE A 667 7.42 13.15 -7.74
CA ILE A 667 8.37 14.24 -8.06
C ILE A 667 9.58 14.19 -7.12
N ILE A 668 10.80 13.95 -7.63
CA ILE A 668 12.05 13.94 -6.84
C ILE A 668 12.91 15.15 -7.17
N GLU A 669 13.52 15.73 -6.13
CA GLU A 669 14.62 16.68 -6.28
C GLU A 669 15.99 15.99 -6.14
N THR A 670 16.81 16.06 -7.17
CA THR A 670 18.24 15.73 -7.12
C THR A 670 19.04 16.86 -6.48
N GLN A 671 20.32 16.62 -6.22
CA GLN A 671 21.25 17.65 -5.74
C GLN A 671 22.43 17.75 -6.72
N GLY A 672 22.36 18.69 -7.66
CA GLY A 672 23.40 18.87 -8.68
C GLY A 672 23.38 17.73 -9.72
N GLY A 673 22.18 17.35 -10.16
CA GLY A 673 21.94 16.28 -11.14
C GLY A 673 22.10 14.86 -10.62
N ASP A 674 22.60 14.66 -9.40
CA ASP A 674 22.99 13.32 -8.91
C ASP A 674 21.79 12.36 -8.74
N VAL A 675 21.76 11.34 -9.61
CA VAL A 675 20.84 10.18 -9.56
C VAL A 675 21.38 9.00 -8.74
N SER A 676 22.66 9.01 -8.36
CA SER A 676 23.31 7.94 -7.60
C SER A 676 23.06 8.03 -6.07
N ALA A 677 22.56 9.17 -5.59
CA ALA A 677 22.01 9.34 -4.25
C ALA A 677 20.91 8.32 -3.94
N TYR A 678 20.78 7.94 -2.66
CA TYR A 678 20.03 6.75 -2.27
C TYR A 678 18.53 6.82 -2.61
N ILE A 679 17.90 7.98 -2.41
CA ILE A 679 16.45 8.16 -2.67
C ILE A 679 16.12 8.16 -4.18
N PRO A 680 16.81 8.94 -5.05
CA PRO A 680 16.73 8.78 -6.49
C PRO A 680 16.88 7.34 -6.97
N THR A 681 17.98 6.67 -6.61
CA THR A 681 18.25 5.27 -7.01
C THR A 681 17.14 4.32 -6.59
N ASN A 682 16.64 4.43 -5.35
CA ASN A 682 15.53 3.60 -4.87
C ASN A 682 14.27 3.78 -5.73
N VAL A 683 13.84 5.01 -6.00
CA VAL A 683 12.57 5.26 -6.70
C VAL A 683 12.67 4.98 -8.20
N ILE A 684 13.81 5.26 -8.84
CA ILE A 684 14.12 4.85 -10.23
C ILE A 684 13.91 3.34 -10.45
N SER A 685 14.16 2.52 -9.43
CA SER A 685 13.96 1.07 -9.46
C SER A 685 12.54 0.59 -9.10
N ILE A 686 11.65 1.50 -8.69
CA ILE A 686 10.25 1.23 -8.30
C ILE A 686 9.25 1.75 -9.36
N THR A 687 9.55 2.88 -10.00
CA THR A 687 8.69 3.44 -11.05
C THR A 687 8.84 2.68 -12.36
N ASP A 688 7.79 2.72 -13.18
CA ASP A 688 7.80 2.17 -14.55
C ASP A 688 8.65 3.02 -15.49
N GLY A 689 8.84 4.30 -15.19
CA GLY A 689 9.76 5.15 -15.95
C GLY A 689 10.19 6.41 -15.21
N GLN A 690 10.82 7.31 -15.96
CA GLN A 690 11.39 8.55 -15.47
C GLN A 690 11.44 9.64 -16.56
N ILE A 691 11.16 10.88 -16.16
CA ILE A 691 11.33 12.12 -16.90
C ILE A 691 12.39 12.94 -16.15
N PHE A 692 13.59 13.03 -16.73
CA PHE A 692 14.72 13.75 -16.14
C PHE A 692 14.76 15.19 -16.63
N LEU A 693 14.60 16.15 -15.70
CA LEU A 693 14.61 17.59 -15.96
C LEU A 693 15.94 18.22 -15.56
N GLU A 694 16.70 18.60 -16.57
CA GLU A 694 18.10 19.00 -16.49
C GLU A 694 18.25 20.53 -16.43
N ALA A 695 19.01 21.03 -15.44
CA ALA A 695 19.14 22.47 -15.22
C ALA A 695 19.81 23.18 -16.40
N GLU A 696 20.80 22.56 -17.05
CA GLU A 696 21.48 23.14 -18.21
C GLU A 696 20.53 23.38 -19.39
N LEU A 697 19.64 22.42 -19.69
CA LEU A 697 18.62 22.57 -20.74
C LEU A 697 17.64 23.71 -20.40
N PHE A 698 17.26 23.84 -19.13
CA PHE A 698 16.37 24.90 -18.66
C PHE A 698 16.96 26.31 -18.81
N TYR A 699 18.28 26.46 -18.58
CA TYR A 699 19.01 27.70 -18.80
C TYR A 699 19.30 27.97 -20.29
N LYS A 700 19.51 26.92 -21.10
CA LYS A 700 19.53 26.98 -22.58
C LYS A 700 18.15 27.26 -23.21
N GLY A 701 17.13 27.61 -22.41
CA GLY A 701 15.79 27.98 -22.88
C GLY A 701 14.93 26.82 -23.37
N ILE A 702 15.36 25.57 -23.20
CA ILE A 702 14.56 24.38 -23.52
C ILE A 702 13.61 24.12 -22.36
N ARG A 703 12.31 24.33 -22.60
CA ARG A 703 11.24 24.22 -21.59
C ARG A 703 10.05 23.47 -22.19
N PRO A 704 9.56 22.38 -21.57
CA PRO A 704 10.10 21.71 -20.39
C PRO A 704 11.49 21.07 -20.66
N ALA A 705 12.34 21.07 -19.64
CA ALA A 705 13.78 20.80 -19.77
C ALA A 705 14.16 19.29 -19.81
N ILE A 706 13.48 18.51 -20.64
CA ILE A 706 13.59 17.04 -20.66
C ILE A 706 14.89 16.59 -21.32
N ASN A 707 15.73 15.84 -20.58
CA ASN A 707 16.86 15.12 -21.16
C ASN A 707 16.37 13.84 -21.85
N VAL A 708 16.46 13.79 -23.18
CA VAL A 708 15.93 12.71 -24.03
C VAL A 708 16.64 11.35 -23.79
N GLY A 709 17.93 11.37 -23.46
CA GLY A 709 18.72 10.16 -23.20
C GLY A 709 18.38 9.53 -21.85
N LEU A 710 18.33 10.35 -20.79
CA LEU A 710 18.07 9.89 -19.42
C LEU A 710 16.58 9.61 -19.13
N SER A 711 15.65 10.22 -19.87
CA SER A 711 14.21 10.03 -19.67
C SER A 711 13.71 8.77 -20.37
N VAL A 712 13.07 7.84 -19.67
CA VAL A 712 12.65 6.52 -20.18
C VAL A 712 11.32 6.08 -19.57
N SER A 713 10.29 5.90 -20.40
CA SER A 713 9.05 5.17 -20.05
C SER A 713 9.21 3.71 -20.46
N ARG A 714 9.22 2.75 -19.50
CA ARG A 714 9.37 1.31 -19.81
C ARG A 714 8.08 0.66 -20.34
N VAL A 715 6.93 1.34 -20.23
CA VAL A 715 5.69 0.97 -20.94
C VAL A 715 5.78 1.38 -22.41
N GLY A 716 6.46 2.51 -22.69
CA GLY A 716 6.75 2.97 -24.04
C GLY A 716 5.49 3.15 -24.91
N SER A 717 5.60 2.81 -26.20
CA SER A 717 4.53 3.04 -27.18
C SER A 717 3.26 2.16 -27.01
N ALA A 718 3.14 1.40 -25.92
CA ALA A 718 1.86 0.83 -25.48
C ALA A 718 0.98 1.86 -24.76
N ALA A 719 1.56 2.96 -24.26
CA ALA A 719 0.88 4.07 -23.61
C ALA A 719 0.58 5.26 -24.56
N GLN A 720 0.75 5.11 -25.88
CA GLN A 720 0.49 6.17 -26.87
C GLN A 720 -0.81 5.94 -27.65
N LEU A 721 -1.43 7.04 -28.11
CA LEU A 721 -2.40 6.96 -29.21
C LEU A 721 -1.71 6.48 -30.49
N LYS A 722 -2.46 5.78 -31.35
CA LYS A 722 -1.93 5.19 -32.57
C LYS A 722 -1.39 6.27 -33.54
N ALA A 723 -2.08 7.41 -33.66
CA ALA A 723 -1.62 8.56 -34.44
C ALA A 723 -0.25 9.09 -33.94
N MET A 724 -0.12 9.34 -32.62
CA MET A 724 1.15 9.79 -32.02
C MET A 724 2.27 8.76 -32.22
N LYS A 725 1.96 7.47 -32.07
CA LYS A 725 2.90 6.37 -32.32
C LYS A 725 3.35 6.28 -33.78
N GLN A 726 2.46 6.56 -34.75
CA GLN A 726 2.80 6.57 -36.18
C GLN A 726 3.81 7.68 -36.51
N VAL A 727 3.66 8.87 -35.91
CA VAL A 727 4.55 10.02 -36.21
C VAL A 727 5.82 10.02 -35.34
N ALA A 728 5.70 9.82 -34.03
CA ALA A 728 6.81 9.99 -33.08
C ALA A 728 7.70 8.75 -32.91
N GLY A 729 7.41 7.63 -33.59
CA GLY A 729 8.06 6.33 -33.34
C GLY A 729 9.60 6.33 -33.44
N SER A 730 10.16 7.18 -34.30
CA SER A 730 11.61 7.38 -34.45
C SER A 730 12.17 8.59 -33.68
N LEU A 731 11.31 9.52 -33.21
CA LEU A 731 11.69 10.84 -32.69
C LEU A 731 12.73 10.76 -31.57
N LYS A 732 12.49 9.90 -30.57
CA LYS A 732 13.38 9.75 -29.43
C LYS A 732 14.76 9.23 -29.84
N LEU A 733 14.82 8.28 -30.79
CA LEU A 733 16.09 7.73 -31.29
C LEU A 733 16.85 8.78 -32.10
N PHE A 734 16.14 9.51 -32.97
CA PHE A 734 16.72 10.61 -33.74
C PHE A 734 17.28 11.73 -32.84
N LEU A 735 16.55 12.13 -31.79
CA LEU A 735 17.03 13.14 -30.84
C LEU A 735 18.14 12.66 -29.90
N ALA A 736 18.30 11.34 -29.71
CA ALA A 736 19.47 10.77 -29.05
C ALA A 736 20.70 10.83 -29.98
N GLN A 737 20.57 10.35 -31.22
CA GLN A 737 21.61 10.42 -32.24
C GLN A 737 22.06 11.86 -32.52
N TYR A 738 21.11 12.80 -32.61
CA TYR A 738 21.41 14.23 -32.74
C TYR A 738 22.27 14.75 -31.59
N ARG A 739 22.03 14.34 -30.33
CA ARG A 739 22.85 14.76 -29.19
C ARG A 739 24.26 14.19 -29.23
N GLU A 740 24.42 12.94 -29.65
CA GLU A 740 25.73 12.32 -29.86
C GLU A 740 26.51 13.05 -30.97
N VAL A 741 25.89 13.22 -32.13
CA VAL A 741 26.47 13.93 -33.29
C VAL A 741 26.78 15.40 -32.96
N ALA A 742 25.91 16.11 -32.23
CA ALA A 742 26.14 17.49 -31.81
C ALA A 742 27.28 17.63 -30.79
N ALA A 743 27.55 16.60 -29.98
CA ALA A 743 28.72 16.58 -29.11
C ALA A 743 30.02 16.40 -29.91
N PHE A 744 30.04 15.54 -30.93
CA PHE A 744 31.20 15.39 -31.82
C PHE A 744 31.43 16.63 -32.71
N ALA A 745 30.35 17.26 -33.19
CA ALA A 745 30.40 18.47 -34.02
C ALA A 745 31.07 19.68 -33.34
N GLN A 746 31.20 19.69 -32.01
CA GLN A 746 31.94 20.74 -31.29
C GLN A 746 33.47 20.64 -31.45
N PHE A 747 33.99 19.53 -31.99
CA PHE A 747 35.42 19.26 -32.13
C PHE A 747 35.92 19.13 -33.58
N GLY A 748 35.03 19.15 -34.58
CA GLY A 748 35.37 18.97 -35.99
C GLY A 748 34.96 20.16 -36.86
N SER A 749 35.88 20.65 -37.72
CA SER A 749 35.60 21.70 -38.70
C SER A 749 34.68 21.23 -39.83
N ASP A 750 34.93 20.03 -40.32
CA ASP A 750 34.35 19.51 -41.55
C ASP A 750 33.40 18.35 -41.27
N LEU A 751 32.13 18.61 -41.56
CA LEU A 751 31.03 17.67 -41.41
C LEU A 751 30.43 17.35 -42.78
N ASP A 752 30.11 16.09 -43.02
CA ASP A 752 29.47 15.63 -44.26
C ASP A 752 28.01 16.14 -44.37
N ALA A 753 27.41 15.97 -45.54
CA ALA A 753 26.06 16.45 -45.82
C ALA A 753 24.96 15.77 -44.98
N ALA A 754 25.08 14.48 -44.67
CA ALA A 754 24.09 13.74 -43.87
C ALA A 754 24.20 14.11 -42.38
N THR A 755 25.42 14.30 -41.88
CA THR A 755 25.68 14.86 -40.54
C THR A 755 25.12 16.28 -40.43
N LYS A 756 25.40 17.16 -41.40
CA LYS A 756 24.86 18.53 -41.45
C LYS A 756 23.33 18.55 -41.49
N GLN A 757 22.67 17.70 -42.28
CA GLN A 757 21.21 17.59 -42.27
C GLN A 757 20.67 17.06 -40.94
N THR A 758 21.35 16.09 -40.32
CA THR A 758 20.95 15.52 -39.03
C THR A 758 21.00 16.56 -37.91
N LEU A 759 22.05 17.39 -37.88
CA LEU A 759 22.16 18.54 -36.97
C LEU A 759 21.05 19.57 -37.23
N SER A 760 20.94 20.04 -38.48
CA SER A 760 19.97 21.05 -38.92
C SER A 760 18.51 20.69 -38.54
N ARG A 761 18.12 19.43 -38.73
CA ARG A 761 16.80 18.91 -38.36
C ARG A 761 16.66 18.67 -36.85
N GLY A 762 17.73 18.25 -36.17
CA GLY A 762 17.77 18.04 -34.72
C GLY A 762 17.64 19.34 -33.91
N GLU A 763 18.23 20.44 -34.38
CA GLU A 763 18.03 21.79 -33.85
C GLU A 763 16.55 22.20 -33.95
N ARG A 764 15.96 22.08 -35.15
CA ARG A 764 14.55 22.42 -35.40
C ARG A 764 13.58 21.58 -34.57
N LEU A 765 13.83 20.28 -34.42
CA LEU A 765 13.06 19.40 -33.53
C LEU A 765 13.23 19.76 -32.06
N THR A 766 14.43 20.20 -31.64
CA THR A 766 14.68 20.68 -30.28
C THR A 766 13.93 21.98 -29.99
N GLU A 767 13.85 22.89 -30.97
CA GLU A 767 13.08 24.13 -30.89
C GLU A 767 11.56 23.85 -30.87
N LEU A 768 11.07 23.01 -31.79
CA LEU A 768 9.66 22.59 -31.91
C LEU A 768 9.14 21.87 -30.65
N LEU A 769 10.01 21.24 -29.86
CA LEU A 769 9.64 20.61 -28.59
C LEU A 769 9.55 21.59 -27.41
N LYS A 770 9.94 22.86 -27.56
CA LYS A 770 9.69 23.89 -26.54
C LYS A 770 8.19 24.20 -26.45
N GLN A 771 7.70 24.45 -25.24
CA GLN A 771 6.30 24.72 -24.98
C GLN A 771 6.15 25.68 -23.80
N LYS A 772 5.19 26.60 -23.89
CA LYS A 772 4.88 27.53 -22.80
C LYS A 772 4.20 26.77 -21.65
N GLN A 773 4.58 27.10 -20.43
CA GLN A 773 3.91 26.63 -19.21
C GLN A 773 2.42 27.03 -19.22
N TYR A 774 1.56 26.21 -18.62
CA TYR A 774 0.10 26.36 -18.60
C TYR A 774 -0.57 26.40 -19.99
N SER A 775 0.14 25.93 -21.02
CA SER A 775 -0.36 25.86 -22.41
C SER A 775 -0.39 24.40 -22.94
N PRO A 776 -1.12 23.46 -22.30
CA PRO A 776 -1.17 22.06 -22.75
C PRO A 776 -1.98 21.89 -24.05
N MET A 777 -1.44 21.08 -24.96
CA MET A 777 -1.93 20.88 -26.34
C MET A 777 -2.70 19.55 -26.48
N ALA A 778 -3.67 19.43 -27.39
CA ALA A 778 -4.30 18.15 -27.70
C ALA A 778 -3.49 17.32 -28.69
N VAL A 779 -3.80 16.02 -28.79
CA VAL A 779 -3.01 15.10 -29.62
C VAL A 779 -3.24 15.33 -31.11
N ASN A 780 -4.46 15.70 -31.54
CA ASN A 780 -4.72 16.15 -32.90
C ASN A 780 -3.98 17.45 -33.27
N GLU A 781 -3.70 18.33 -32.31
CA GLU A 781 -2.86 19.52 -32.51
C GLU A 781 -1.35 19.14 -32.56
N MET A 782 -0.90 18.22 -31.70
CA MET A 782 0.51 17.78 -31.64
C MET A 782 0.95 16.89 -32.81
N VAL A 783 0.08 16.02 -33.33
CA VAL A 783 0.42 15.04 -34.39
C VAL A 783 0.90 15.73 -35.70
N PRO A 784 0.21 16.75 -36.23
CA PRO A 784 0.67 17.56 -37.37
C PRO A 784 2.07 18.17 -37.19
N LEU A 785 2.35 18.76 -36.02
CA LEU A 785 3.64 19.39 -35.72
C LEU A 785 4.77 18.36 -35.74
N ILE A 786 4.60 17.25 -35.03
CA ILE A 786 5.59 16.18 -34.95
C ILE A 786 5.79 15.51 -36.32
N TYR A 787 4.73 15.37 -37.14
CA TYR A 787 4.84 14.91 -38.53
C TYR A 787 5.70 15.85 -39.39
N ALA A 788 5.46 17.17 -39.31
CA ALA A 788 6.21 18.17 -40.09
C ALA A 788 7.71 18.14 -39.78
N GLY A 789 8.08 18.12 -38.50
CA GLY A 789 9.48 18.12 -38.06
C GLY A 789 10.25 16.84 -38.42
N ILE A 790 9.64 15.66 -38.27
CA ILE A 790 10.34 14.38 -38.50
C ILE A 790 10.56 14.12 -39.98
N ASN A 791 9.57 14.44 -40.82
CA ASN A 791 9.62 14.26 -42.27
C ASN A 791 10.39 15.39 -43.01
N GLY A 792 11.12 16.24 -42.27
CA GLY A 792 11.97 17.29 -42.83
C GLY A 792 11.22 18.44 -43.51
N HIS A 793 9.90 18.57 -43.28
CA HIS A 793 9.12 19.66 -43.88
C HIS A 793 9.45 21.02 -43.27
N LEU A 794 10.16 21.05 -42.14
CA LEU A 794 10.69 22.25 -41.49
C LEU A 794 12.15 22.54 -41.85
N ASP A 795 12.84 21.70 -42.62
CA ASP A 795 14.30 21.83 -42.87
C ASP A 795 14.65 23.18 -43.52
N ASN A 796 13.74 23.77 -44.31
CA ASN A 796 13.91 25.10 -44.91
C ASN A 796 13.53 26.28 -43.99
N VAL A 797 12.82 26.04 -42.89
CA VAL A 797 12.39 27.10 -41.94
C VAL A 797 13.56 27.48 -41.04
N PRO A 798 13.89 28.79 -40.87
CA PRO A 798 14.93 29.22 -39.94
C PRO A 798 14.61 28.83 -38.50
N VAL A 799 15.59 28.33 -37.74
CA VAL A 799 15.38 27.81 -36.36
C VAL A 799 14.66 28.82 -35.47
N ALA A 800 15.05 30.11 -35.51
CA ALA A 800 14.42 31.18 -34.74
C ALA A 800 12.92 31.42 -35.05
N LYS A 801 12.44 31.01 -36.23
CA LYS A 801 11.03 31.12 -36.65
C LYS A 801 10.20 29.87 -36.38
N ILE A 802 10.78 28.75 -35.92
CA ILE A 802 10.05 27.48 -35.72
C ILE A 802 8.84 27.62 -34.77
N LEU A 803 8.97 28.40 -33.69
CA LEU A 803 7.87 28.63 -32.75
C LEU A 803 6.80 29.60 -33.27
N GLN A 804 7.12 30.44 -34.26
CA GLN A 804 6.14 31.25 -34.98
C GLN A 804 5.43 30.40 -36.04
N TRP A 805 6.16 29.59 -36.80
CA TRP A 805 5.59 28.61 -37.72
C TRP A 805 4.60 27.69 -36.99
N GLU A 806 4.93 27.25 -35.77
CA GLU A 806 4.02 26.47 -34.93
C GLU A 806 2.72 27.24 -34.59
N SER A 807 2.79 28.49 -34.12
CA SER A 807 1.57 29.25 -33.79
C SER A 807 0.71 29.49 -35.00
N ASP A 808 1.33 29.84 -36.12
CA ASP A 808 0.64 30.30 -37.32
C ASP A 808 0.04 29.09 -38.07
N PHE A 809 0.75 27.95 -38.08
CA PHE A 809 0.24 26.68 -38.60
C PHE A 809 -0.89 26.11 -37.73
N LEU A 810 -0.79 26.17 -36.40
CA LEU A 810 -1.90 25.76 -35.51
C LEU A 810 -3.14 26.62 -35.72
N ASN A 811 -2.99 27.92 -35.96
CA ASN A 811 -4.11 28.81 -36.26
C ASN A 811 -4.73 28.47 -37.63
N HIS A 812 -3.90 28.20 -38.66
CA HIS A 812 -4.37 27.72 -39.96
C HIS A 812 -5.12 26.38 -39.86
N LEU A 813 -4.60 25.40 -39.10
CA LEU A 813 -5.28 24.13 -38.86
C LEU A 813 -6.62 24.27 -38.13
N ARG A 814 -6.75 25.23 -37.21
CA ARG A 814 -7.99 25.49 -36.46
C ARG A 814 -9.07 26.20 -37.28
N THR A 815 -8.67 27.11 -38.17
CA THR A 815 -9.61 27.93 -38.97
C THR A 815 -9.95 27.29 -40.31
N ASN A 816 -8.96 26.76 -41.04
CA ASN A 816 -9.13 26.28 -42.41
C ASN A 816 -9.32 24.74 -42.43
N GLU A 817 -8.44 24.01 -41.77
CA GLU A 817 -8.32 22.54 -41.89
C GLU A 817 -8.88 21.78 -40.67
N LYS A 818 -9.90 22.34 -40.01
CA LYS A 818 -10.49 21.75 -38.80
C LYS A 818 -10.97 20.31 -39.01
N THR A 819 -11.41 19.98 -40.22
CA THR A 819 -11.82 18.62 -40.62
C THR A 819 -10.71 17.59 -40.43
N ILE A 820 -9.44 17.96 -40.61
CA ILE A 820 -8.27 17.11 -40.33
C ILE A 820 -8.12 16.90 -38.82
N LEU A 821 -8.25 17.94 -38.01
CA LEU A 821 -8.16 17.85 -36.54
C LEU A 821 -9.29 16.98 -35.94
N ASP A 822 -10.51 17.14 -36.43
CA ASP A 822 -11.69 16.35 -36.02
C ASP A 822 -11.56 14.88 -36.48
N GLN A 823 -10.95 14.62 -37.63
CA GLN A 823 -10.66 13.24 -38.10
C GLN A 823 -9.57 12.56 -37.26
N ILE A 824 -8.48 13.25 -36.91
CA ILE A 824 -7.42 12.67 -36.05
C ILE A 824 -7.97 12.29 -34.66
N ASP A 825 -8.79 13.13 -34.04
CA ASP A 825 -9.41 12.82 -32.74
C ASP A 825 -10.45 11.68 -32.82
N LYS A 826 -11.17 11.57 -33.95
CA LYS A 826 -12.19 10.53 -34.16
C LYS A 826 -11.59 9.15 -34.51
N GLU A 827 -10.56 9.11 -35.36
CA GLU A 827 -9.90 7.86 -35.76
C GLU A 827 -8.83 7.41 -34.76
N GLY A 828 -8.23 8.34 -34.01
CA GLY A 828 -7.11 8.08 -33.08
C GLY A 828 -5.84 7.59 -33.78
N ALA A 829 -5.79 7.64 -35.11
CA ALA A 829 -4.79 7.11 -36.02
C ALA A 829 -4.67 8.02 -37.25
N LEU A 830 -3.59 7.87 -38.02
CA LEU A 830 -3.50 8.44 -39.37
C LEU A 830 -3.81 7.34 -40.39
N SER A 831 -4.85 7.53 -41.20
CA SER A 831 -5.08 6.78 -42.44
C SER A 831 -4.21 7.35 -43.57
N LYS A 832 -3.94 6.55 -44.62
CA LYS A 832 -3.04 6.98 -45.72
C LYS A 832 -3.55 8.24 -46.45
N GLU A 833 -4.86 8.38 -46.59
CA GLU A 833 -5.50 9.54 -47.21
C GLU A 833 -5.39 10.79 -46.33
N LEU A 834 -5.58 10.64 -45.02
CA LEU A 834 -5.42 11.72 -44.04
C LEU A 834 -3.95 12.16 -43.94
N GLU A 835 -3.01 11.22 -44.01
CA GLU A 835 -1.57 11.51 -44.05
C GLU A 835 -1.17 12.28 -45.33
N ALA A 836 -1.69 11.88 -46.50
CA ALA A 836 -1.44 12.58 -47.75
C ALA A 836 -1.97 14.02 -47.73
N LYS A 837 -3.23 14.22 -47.30
CA LYS A 837 -3.82 15.56 -47.13
C LYS A 837 -3.02 16.42 -46.16
N LEU A 838 -2.68 15.88 -45.00
CA LEU A 838 -1.87 16.56 -43.99
C LEU A 838 -0.50 17.00 -44.54
N LYS A 839 0.17 16.12 -45.30
CA LYS A 839 1.46 16.39 -45.94
C LYS A 839 1.39 17.52 -46.96
N ASP A 840 0.35 17.54 -47.80
CA ASP A 840 0.21 18.58 -48.83
C ASP A 840 -0.24 19.93 -48.22
N VAL A 841 -1.07 19.92 -47.16
CA VAL A 841 -1.35 21.10 -46.32
C VAL A 841 -0.08 21.66 -45.68
N ILE A 842 0.76 20.82 -45.04
CA ILE A 842 2.02 21.25 -44.42
C ILE A 842 2.96 21.88 -45.46
N LYS A 843 3.10 21.27 -46.65
CA LYS A 843 3.91 21.82 -47.75
C LYS A 843 3.37 23.16 -48.23
N SER A 844 2.07 23.25 -48.49
CA SER A 844 1.42 24.47 -48.97
C SER A 844 1.59 25.61 -47.98
N PHE A 845 1.33 25.36 -46.69
CA PHE A 845 1.53 26.35 -45.64
C PHE A 845 3.01 26.79 -45.54
N THR A 846 3.95 25.84 -45.52
CA THR A 846 5.37 26.15 -45.33
C THR A 846 6.00 26.84 -46.54
N ALA A 847 5.50 26.60 -47.76
CA ALA A 847 5.91 27.34 -48.95
C ALA A 847 5.44 28.81 -48.97
N ASN A 848 4.38 29.13 -48.22
CA ASN A 848 3.83 30.49 -48.06
C ASN A 848 4.28 31.18 -46.75
N PHE A 849 5.03 30.49 -45.89
CA PHE A 849 5.56 31.04 -44.65
C PHE A 849 6.86 31.82 -44.90
N SER A 850 7.01 33.00 -44.29
CA SER A 850 8.12 33.95 -44.55
C SER A 850 8.90 34.35 -43.31
#